data_AF-A0A328VGT2-F1
#
_entry.id   AF-A0A328VGT2-F1
#
_cell.length_a   1.000
_cell.length_b   1.000
_cell.length_c   1.000
_cell.angle_alpha   90.00
_cell.angle_beta   90.00
_cell.angle_gamma   90.00
#
_symmetry.space_group_name_H-M   'P 1'
#
loop_
_entity.id
_entity.type
_entity.pdbx_description
1 polymer ?
#
loop_
_entity_poly.entity_id
_entity_poly.type
_entity_poly.pdbx_seq_one_letter_code
_entity_poly.pdbx_strand_id
1 'polypeptide(L)'
;MDRTEQPDRQATIFTFVICAREDHRLLYLLLPFMNYLEFLPGSVLRISTDLRPDAHMEAELRRHIESADVLLLLISPDLLASPIYARAISLGLERARRGELQLFPILARPTPLEGTPFASLQLLPRTGRPLSEEIAREQALREILHEVLLICRELQNRRRLSPPSLAASSESRTRGLTASGLPPTSYRLDEVFKRTGLPTVTFVPPSIFEHLKLALVEPGRSVVIEGPSGIGKTTAVQKAVQQLREEEILRAERPTITLLSARAPADRQRLRTLSEWHRGVVIIDDFHRLEPDLRQELVDYLKLLADTQPKDRKLVIIGIPGTGQSFISSVSFDTAMRFDRFKMGHASDEEILQLIRQGEQALNVIFDCKEDILRLVDGSFILAQFLCYYLCMQNNIIQTQPSPVAIRHHLAKAVQNVMETLERKFDLAIKQFAAAGGPYDQTSLALLEELSQSREGVLWPSLLQQEEPGRARAHDLERFFKESWPQAIASYPDLAYHLFCDPTVGVLLAEDPTLIFYLRHSNLEQLARKVGKRPAPSRQQIFICYARKDKRWLERLRSHLAPLEQKGVFDVWDDTLISAGSRWEQTLEDAILRAGVAVVLVSATLLASDTIMTRQLPRLLEKARLAGTLIIPIIVSPCLFEESELQSFEPANDPQKPLTTLPPAAREQALVSIARRISAAVTQQPQ
;
A
#
# COMPACT_ATOMS: atom_id res chain seq x y z
N MET A 1 -49.46 -40.55 13.92
CA MET A 1 -49.30 -40.18 12.49
C MET A 1 -49.04 -38.68 12.47
N ASP A 2 -48.02 -38.26 11.71
CA ASP A 2 -47.86 -36.92 11.10
C ASP A 2 -46.38 -36.75 10.74
N ARG A 3 -46.04 -37.14 9.52
CA ARG A 3 -44.87 -36.62 8.82
C ARG A 3 -45.40 -35.57 7.86
N THR A 4 -45.35 -34.30 8.26
CA THR A 4 -45.58 -33.19 7.33
C THR A 4 -44.59 -33.31 6.17
N GLU A 5 -45.11 -33.40 4.95
CA GLU A 5 -44.29 -33.55 3.75
C GLU A 5 -43.38 -32.33 3.60
N GLN A 6 -42.07 -32.53 3.69
CA GLN A 6 -41.12 -31.55 3.21
C GLN A 6 -41.15 -31.62 1.67
N PRO A 7 -41.48 -30.53 0.96
CA PRO A 7 -41.59 -30.57 -0.50
C PRO A 7 -40.24 -30.96 -1.11
N ASP A 8 -40.29 -31.82 -2.12
CA ASP A 8 -39.07 -32.37 -2.73
C ASP A 8 -38.24 -31.23 -3.34
N ARG A 9 -37.01 -31.09 -2.84
CA ARG A 9 -36.05 -30.05 -3.26
C ARG A 9 -35.68 -30.16 -4.74
N GLN A 10 -35.87 -31.31 -5.38
CA GLN A 10 -35.55 -31.48 -6.79
C GLN A 10 -36.57 -30.83 -7.75
N ALA A 11 -37.78 -30.51 -7.27
CA ALA A 11 -38.89 -30.04 -8.12
C ALA A 11 -39.32 -28.57 -7.90
N THR A 12 -38.77 -27.89 -6.87
CA THR A 12 -39.21 -26.53 -6.46
C THR A 12 -38.37 -25.44 -7.13
N ILE A 13 -38.99 -24.30 -7.47
CA ILE A 13 -38.33 -23.04 -7.85
C ILE A 13 -38.42 -22.00 -6.74
N PHE A 14 -37.30 -21.32 -6.46
CA PHE A 14 -37.23 -20.21 -5.52
C PHE A 14 -37.04 -18.88 -6.26
N THR A 15 -38.05 -18.00 -6.17
CA THR A 15 -37.99 -16.64 -6.69
C THR A 15 -37.75 -15.68 -5.52
N PHE A 16 -36.65 -14.94 -5.56
CA PHE A 16 -36.32 -13.93 -4.55
C PHE A 16 -36.44 -12.52 -5.13
N VAL A 17 -36.99 -11.59 -4.36
CA VAL A 17 -37.18 -10.20 -4.75
C VAL A 17 -36.40 -9.29 -3.79
N ILE A 18 -35.41 -8.57 -4.32
CA ILE A 18 -34.63 -7.59 -3.57
C ILE A 18 -35.14 -6.17 -3.90
N CYS A 19 -35.54 -5.47 -2.86
CA CYS A 19 -36.06 -4.11 -2.89
C CYS A 19 -35.59 -3.33 -1.65
N ALA A 20 -35.24 -2.06 -1.81
CA ALA A 20 -34.98 -1.17 -0.69
C ALA A 20 -36.28 -0.88 0.08
N ARG A 21 -36.20 -0.59 1.38
CA ARG A 21 -37.40 -0.38 2.22
C ARG A 21 -38.11 0.93 1.86
N GLU A 22 -37.36 1.86 1.31
CA GLU A 22 -37.74 3.14 0.75
C GLU A 22 -38.63 2.95 -0.50
N ASP A 23 -38.45 1.84 -1.22
CA ASP A 23 -39.17 1.45 -2.44
C ASP A 23 -40.35 0.51 -2.19
N HIS A 24 -40.71 0.19 -0.93
CA HIS A 24 -41.79 -0.77 -0.62
C HIS A 24 -43.10 -0.48 -1.38
N ARG A 25 -43.43 0.80 -1.63
CA ARG A 25 -44.62 1.20 -2.39
C ARG A 25 -44.60 0.73 -3.85
N LEU A 26 -43.43 0.62 -4.47
CA LEU A 26 -43.26 0.11 -5.84
C LEU A 26 -43.31 -1.42 -5.86
N LEU A 27 -42.74 -2.06 -4.84
CA LEU A 27 -42.90 -3.51 -4.61
C LEU A 27 -44.37 -3.92 -4.44
N TYR A 28 -45.17 -3.14 -3.71
CA TYR A 28 -46.62 -3.37 -3.57
C TYR A 28 -47.41 -3.31 -4.89
N LEU A 29 -46.85 -2.71 -5.96
CA LEU A 29 -47.46 -2.73 -7.29
C LEU A 29 -47.14 -4.02 -8.07
N LEU A 30 -46.01 -4.67 -7.77
CA LEU A 30 -45.63 -5.97 -8.34
C LEU A 30 -46.28 -7.13 -7.59
N LEU A 31 -46.44 -7.02 -6.26
CA LEU A 31 -46.94 -8.09 -5.39
C LEU A 31 -48.22 -8.80 -5.90
N PRO A 32 -49.31 -8.12 -6.29
CA PRO A 32 -50.52 -8.78 -6.79
C PRO A 32 -50.28 -9.67 -8.02
N PHE A 33 -49.30 -9.32 -8.85
CA PHE A 33 -48.91 -10.07 -10.04
C PHE A 33 -47.89 -11.17 -9.71
N MET A 34 -46.99 -10.94 -8.75
CA MET A 34 -46.02 -11.94 -8.29
C MET A 34 -46.66 -13.04 -7.45
N ASN A 35 -47.76 -12.78 -6.76
CA ASN A 35 -48.58 -13.81 -6.11
C ASN A 35 -49.12 -14.83 -7.13
N TYR A 36 -49.27 -14.47 -8.42
CA TYR A 36 -49.62 -15.42 -9.47
C TYR A 36 -48.55 -16.51 -9.68
N LEU A 37 -47.29 -16.24 -9.30
CA LEU A 37 -46.24 -17.26 -9.29
C LEU A 37 -46.52 -18.35 -8.27
N GLU A 38 -47.01 -18.02 -7.07
CA GLU A 38 -47.27 -18.99 -5.98
C GLU A 38 -48.36 -20.02 -6.33
N PHE A 39 -49.21 -19.73 -7.31
CA PHE A 39 -50.19 -20.69 -7.85
C PHE A 39 -49.57 -21.68 -8.87
N LEU A 40 -48.29 -21.53 -9.24
CA LEU A 40 -47.56 -22.52 -10.03
C LEU A 40 -47.08 -23.67 -9.11
N PRO A 41 -47.41 -24.95 -9.40
CA PRO A 41 -46.97 -26.08 -8.59
C PRO A 41 -45.44 -26.14 -8.50
N GLY A 42 -44.89 -26.20 -7.29
CA GLY A 42 -43.44 -26.21 -7.08
C GLY A 42 -42.77 -24.84 -7.29
N SER A 43 -43.33 -23.79 -6.70
CA SER A 43 -42.76 -22.44 -6.68
C SER A 43 -42.81 -21.84 -5.27
N VAL A 44 -41.89 -20.93 -4.96
CA VAL A 44 -41.78 -20.25 -3.67
C VAL A 44 -41.31 -18.81 -3.88
N LEU A 45 -42.13 -17.83 -3.49
CA LEU A 45 -41.77 -16.40 -3.50
C LEU A 45 -41.17 -15.98 -2.15
N ARG A 46 -40.11 -15.17 -2.16
CA ARG A 46 -39.50 -14.56 -0.97
C ARG A 46 -39.06 -13.12 -1.27
N ILE A 47 -39.10 -12.23 -0.28
CA ILE A 47 -38.88 -10.79 -0.49
C ILE A 47 -38.01 -10.19 0.62
N SER A 48 -37.07 -9.32 0.26
CA SER A 48 -36.12 -8.70 1.20
C SER A 48 -36.75 -7.77 2.24
N THR A 49 -37.95 -7.24 1.99
CA THR A 49 -38.67 -6.37 2.93
C THR A 49 -39.14 -7.10 4.18
N ASP A 50 -39.35 -8.41 4.07
CA ASP A 50 -39.96 -9.24 5.11
C ASP A 50 -38.89 -9.75 6.11
N LEU A 51 -37.60 -9.59 5.75
CA LEU A 51 -36.46 -9.91 6.59
C LEU A 51 -36.36 -8.92 7.77
N ARG A 52 -36.02 -9.45 8.95
CA ARG A 52 -35.89 -8.66 10.17
C ARG A 52 -34.63 -7.80 10.12
N PRO A 53 -34.69 -6.51 10.53
CA PRO A 53 -33.51 -5.63 10.55
C PRO A 53 -32.67 -5.87 11.81
N ASP A 54 -32.11 -7.08 11.93
CA ASP A 54 -31.20 -7.45 13.02
C ASP A 54 -29.86 -7.96 12.47
N ALA A 55 -28.94 -8.33 13.37
CA ALA A 55 -27.58 -8.73 13.04
C ALA A 55 -27.49 -9.94 12.08
N HIS A 56 -28.55 -10.73 11.94
CA HIS A 56 -28.58 -11.88 11.03
C HIS A 56 -29.11 -11.55 9.63
N MET A 57 -29.57 -10.32 9.38
CA MET A 57 -30.20 -9.92 8.10
C MET A 57 -29.29 -10.21 6.89
N GLU A 58 -27.98 -9.97 7.00
CA GLU A 58 -27.02 -10.28 5.93
C GLU A 58 -26.91 -11.80 5.69
N ALA A 59 -26.90 -12.61 6.75
CA ALA A 59 -26.85 -14.07 6.67
C ALA A 59 -28.17 -14.69 6.18
N GLU A 60 -29.33 -14.05 6.41
CA GLU A 60 -30.61 -14.42 5.82
C GLU A 60 -30.68 -14.05 4.33
N LEU A 61 -30.28 -12.81 3.99
CA LEU A 61 -30.25 -12.30 2.63
C LEU A 61 -29.33 -13.16 1.74
N ARG A 62 -28.14 -13.53 2.25
CA ARG A 62 -27.22 -14.47 1.60
C ARG A 62 -27.87 -15.84 1.38
N ARG A 63 -28.46 -16.46 2.41
CA ARG A 63 -29.12 -17.78 2.30
C ARG A 63 -30.23 -17.79 1.26
N HIS A 64 -31.04 -16.73 1.18
CA HIS A 64 -32.07 -16.61 0.15
C HIS A 64 -31.47 -16.62 -1.26
N ILE A 65 -30.38 -15.89 -1.49
CA ILE A 65 -29.69 -15.82 -2.81
C ILE A 65 -28.94 -17.12 -3.13
N GLU A 66 -28.41 -17.83 -2.13
CA GLU A 66 -27.84 -19.17 -2.30
C GLU A 66 -28.92 -20.22 -2.64
N SER A 67 -30.17 -20.01 -2.21
CA SER A 67 -31.31 -20.86 -2.58
C SER A 67 -32.05 -20.44 -3.85
N ALA A 68 -31.87 -19.20 -4.32
CA ALA A 68 -32.68 -18.62 -5.40
C ALA A 68 -32.34 -19.19 -6.79
N ASP A 69 -33.37 -19.28 -7.63
CA ASP A 69 -33.28 -19.66 -9.05
C ASP A 69 -33.64 -18.48 -9.95
N VAL A 70 -34.49 -17.59 -9.46
CA VAL A 70 -34.87 -16.33 -10.10
C VAL A 70 -34.66 -15.20 -9.09
N LEU A 71 -34.04 -14.10 -9.51
CA LEU A 71 -33.78 -12.92 -8.70
C LEU A 71 -34.34 -11.67 -9.38
N LEU A 72 -35.35 -11.05 -8.77
CA LEU A 72 -35.88 -9.76 -9.20
C LEU A 72 -35.22 -8.65 -8.38
N LEU A 73 -34.63 -7.66 -9.05
CA LEU A 73 -33.86 -6.60 -8.40
C LEU A 73 -34.45 -5.23 -8.72
N LEU A 74 -35.09 -4.59 -7.74
CA LEU A 74 -35.73 -3.27 -7.91
C LEU A 74 -34.69 -2.13 -7.77
N ILE A 75 -33.93 -1.89 -8.84
CA ILE A 75 -32.85 -0.91 -8.92
C ILE A 75 -33.35 0.50 -8.64
N SER A 76 -32.79 1.10 -7.59
CA SER A 76 -33.02 2.47 -7.15
C SER A 76 -31.74 3.03 -6.50
N PRO A 77 -31.65 4.35 -6.29
CA PRO A 77 -30.49 4.95 -5.60
C PRO A 77 -30.28 4.36 -4.20
N ASP A 78 -31.35 4.14 -3.44
CA ASP A 78 -31.28 3.66 -2.05
C ASP A 78 -30.99 2.15 -1.98
N LEU A 79 -31.36 1.37 -3.01
CA LEU A 79 -30.92 -0.02 -3.12
C LEU A 79 -29.40 -0.11 -3.39
N LEU A 80 -28.90 0.68 -4.34
CA LEU A 80 -27.48 0.66 -4.69
C LEU A 80 -26.60 1.24 -3.58
N ALA A 81 -27.07 2.25 -2.85
CA ALA A 81 -26.33 2.85 -1.73
C ALA A 81 -26.17 1.94 -0.50
N SER A 82 -26.97 0.88 -0.37
CA SER A 82 -26.97 -0.01 0.81
C SER A 82 -25.82 -1.03 0.78
N PRO A 83 -24.86 -1.01 1.73
CA PRO A 83 -23.76 -1.98 1.77
C PRO A 83 -24.22 -3.42 1.99
N ILE A 84 -25.35 -3.60 2.70
CA ILE A 84 -25.93 -4.92 2.99
C ILE A 84 -26.50 -5.54 1.71
N TYR A 85 -27.19 -4.73 0.89
CA TYR A 85 -27.66 -5.18 -0.41
C TYR A 85 -26.54 -5.31 -1.45
N ALA A 86 -25.46 -4.50 -1.38
CA ALA A 86 -24.34 -4.58 -2.32
C ALA A 86 -23.66 -5.97 -2.33
N ARG A 87 -23.36 -6.55 -1.15
CA ARG A 87 -22.78 -7.91 -1.06
C ARG A 87 -23.68 -8.99 -1.65
N ALA A 88 -24.97 -8.89 -1.35
CA ALA A 88 -26.02 -9.77 -1.86
C ALA A 88 -26.18 -9.67 -3.40
N ILE A 89 -26.18 -8.45 -3.92
CA ILE A 89 -26.21 -8.14 -5.35
C ILE A 89 -25.02 -8.76 -6.08
N SER A 90 -23.79 -8.63 -5.53
CA SER A 90 -22.60 -9.24 -6.11
C SER A 90 -22.70 -10.77 -6.21
N LEU A 91 -23.20 -11.45 -5.17
CA LEU A 91 -23.42 -12.89 -5.18
C LEU A 91 -24.49 -13.30 -6.22
N GLY A 92 -25.58 -12.53 -6.33
CA GLY A 92 -26.61 -12.75 -7.36
C GLY A 92 -26.06 -12.60 -8.78
N LEU A 93 -25.23 -11.58 -9.02
CA LEU A 93 -24.55 -11.36 -10.31
C LEU A 93 -23.53 -12.46 -10.63
N GLU A 94 -22.82 -12.99 -9.64
CA GLU A 94 -21.88 -14.10 -9.80
C GLU A 94 -22.61 -15.40 -10.21
N ARG A 95 -23.68 -15.76 -9.50
CA ARG A 95 -24.54 -16.91 -9.87
C ARG A 95 -25.19 -16.75 -11.23
N ALA A 96 -25.61 -15.53 -11.59
CA ALA A 96 -26.16 -15.23 -12.91
C ALA A 96 -25.11 -15.42 -14.03
N ARG A 97 -23.87 -14.98 -13.83
CA ARG A 97 -22.76 -15.21 -14.78
C ARG A 97 -22.44 -16.70 -14.96
N ARG A 98 -22.65 -17.54 -13.94
CA ARG A 98 -22.52 -19.00 -14.02
C ARG A 98 -23.74 -19.71 -14.62
N GLY A 99 -24.82 -18.98 -14.90
CA GLY A 99 -26.10 -19.57 -15.37
C GLY A 99 -26.88 -20.32 -14.29
N GLU A 100 -26.47 -20.21 -13.02
CA GLU A 100 -27.09 -20.90 -11.88
C GLU A 100 -28.38 -20.22 -11.39
N LEU A 101 -28.60 -18.96 -11.79
CA LEU A 101 -29.65 -18.08 -11.31
C LEU A 101 -30.04 -17.11 -12.44
N GLN A 102 -31.33 -16.84 -12.62
CA GLN A 102 -31.83 -15.89 -13.63
C GLN A 102 -32.12 -14.53 -12.99
N LEU A 103 -31.39 -13.49 -13.41
CA LEU A 103 -31.42 -12.16 -12.79
C LEU A 103 -32.17 -11.16 -13.67
N PHE A 104 -33.23 -10.57 -13.12
CA PHE A 104 -34.03 -9.52 -13.75
C PHE A 104 -33.78 -8.16 -13.09
N PRO A 105 -33.02 -7.25 -13.73
CA PRO A 105 -32.78 -5.91 -13.23
C PRO A 105 -33.96 -5.00 -13.60
N ILE A 106 -34.80 -4.70 -12.61
CA ILE A 106 -36.02 -3.89 -12.75
C ILE A 106 -35.72 -2.45 -12.31
N LEU A 107 -35.81 -1.48 -13.20
CA LEU A 107 -35.58 -0.07 -12.86
C LEU A 107 -36.78 0.49 -12.08
N ALA A 108 -36.63 0.67 -10.78
CA ALA A 108 -37.68 1.16 -9.90
C ALA A 108 -37.77 2.70 -9.88
N ARG A 109 -36.62 3.39 -9.85
CA ARG A 109 -36.50 4.86 -9.83
C ARG A 109 -35.36 5.36 -10.76
N PRO A 110 -35.37 6.64 -11.18
CA PRO A 110 -34.24 7.23 -11.91
C PRO A 110 -32.93 7.02 -11.15
N THR A 111 -31.96 6.37 -11.80
CA THR A 111 -30.69 5.94 -11.19
C THR A 111 -29.57 6.07 -12.24
N PRO A 112 -28.38 6.63 -11.92
CA PRO A 112 -27.26 6.68 -12.86
C PRO A 112 -26.60 5.30 -12.99
N LEU A 113 -26.92 4.58 -14.07
CA LEU A 113 -26.45 3.21 -14.28
C LEU A 113 -25.09 3.13 -14.97
N GLU A 114 -24.56 4.24 -15.49
CA GLU A 114 -23.29 4.30 -16.22
C GLU A 114 -22.15 3.63 -15.44
N GLY A 115 -21.52 2.60 -16.02
CA GLY A 115 -20.44 1.84 -15.38
C GLY A 115 -20.85 0.94 -14.20
N THR A 116 -22.14 0.81 -13.87
CA THR A 116 -22.60 -0.19 -12.89
C THR A 116 -22.59 -1.60 -13.51
N PRO A 117 -22.61 -2.69 -12.71
CA PRO A 117 -22.79 -4.05 -13.23
C PRO A 117 -24.09 -4.29 -14.02
N PHE A 118 -25.03 -3.35 -13.98
CA PHE A 118 -26.31 -3.38 -14.69
C PHE A 118 -26.27 -2.67 -16.05
N ALA A 119 -25.21 -1.89 -16.34
CA ALA A 119 -25.09 -1.11 -17.58
C ALA A 119 -25.08 -1.98 -18.85
N SER A 120 -24.61 -3.23 -18.74
CA SER A 120 -24.55 -4.23 -19.81
C SER A 120 -25.65 -5.29 -19.74
N LEU A 121 -26.60 -5.16 -18.80
CA LEU A 121 -27.72 -6.09 -18.64
C LEU A 121 -28.99 -5.53 -19.26
N GLN A 122 -29.88 -6.40 -19.74
CA GLN A 122 -31.16 -5.98 -20.27
C GLN A 122 -32.10 -5.55 -19.12
N LEU A 123 -32.26 -4.25 -18.96
CA LEU A 123 -33.15 -3.64 -17.97
C LEU A 123 -34.61 -3.90 -18.33
N LEU A 124 -35.43 -4.18 -17.32
CA LEU A 124 -36.87 -4.09 -17.39
C LEU A 124 -37.33 -2.79 -16.70
N PRO A 125 -38.25 -2.01 -17.28
CA PRO A 125 -38.87 -2.20 -18.60
C PRO A 125 -37.87 -1.91 -19.73
N ARG A 126 -37.99 -2.61 -20.86
CA ARG A 126 -37.18 -2.43 -22.07
C ARG A 126 -37.23 -1.00 -22.64
N THR A 127 -38.20 -0.19 -22.21
CA THR A 127 -38.30 1.25 -22.54
C THR A 127 -37.27 2.14 -21.82
N GLY A 128 -36.56 1.60 -20.81
CA GLY A 128 -35.63 2.35 -19.96
C GLY A 128 -36.28 3.31 -18.97
N ARG A 129 -37.62 3.34 -18.87
CA ARG A 129 -38.35 4.24 -17.94
C ARG A 129 -38.64 3.54 -16.60
N PRO A 130 -38.41 4.19 -15.46
CA PRO A 130 -38.58 3.59 -14.14
C PRO A 130 -40.05 3.38 -13.75
N LEU A 131 -40.34 2.34 -12.94
CA LEU A 131 -41.69 2.05 -12.40
C LEU A 131 -42.34 3.21 -11.63
N SER A 132 -41.54 4.15 -11.12
CA SER A 132 -42.04 5.38 -10.51
C SER A 132 -42.86 6.25 -11.47
N GLU A 133 -42.62 6.21 -12.79
CA GLU A 133 -43.34 7.02 -13.79
C GLU A 133 -44.69 6.42 -14.18
N GLU A 134 -45.78 7.17 -14.01
CA GLU A 134 -47.15 6.64 -14.11
C GLU A 134 -47.50 6.16 -15.53
N ILE A 135 -47.11 6.91 -16.56
CA ILE A 135 -47.44 6.63 -17.96
C ILE A 135 -46.81 5.32 -18.45
N ALA A 136 -45.67 4.90 -17.88
CA ALA A 136 -45.03 3.63 -18.22
C ALA A 136 -45.53 2.44 -17.36
N ARG A 137 -46.15 2.73 -16.20
CA ARG A 137 -46.32 1.79 -15.08
C ARG A 137 -47.12 0.53 -15.42
N GLU A 138 -48.28 0.65 -16.06
CA GLU A 138 -49.10 -0.54 -16.38
C GLU A 138 -48.43 -1.46 -17.41
N GLN A 139 -47.84 -0.88 -18.46
CA GLN A 139 -47.16 -1.64 -19.51
C GLN A 139 -45.91 -2.33 -18.95
N ALA A 140 -45.15 -1.62 -18.11
CA ALA A 140 -44.00 -2.15 -17.39
C ALA A 140 -44.34 -3.36 -16.50
N LEU A 141 -45.43 -3.29 -15.73
CA LEU A 141 -45.85 -4.39 -14.85
C LEU A 141 -46.25 -5.64 -15.66
N ARG A 142 -46.94 -5.47 -16.80
CA ARG A 142 -47.28 -6.58 -17.72
C ARG A 142 -46.05 -7.21 -18.36
N GLU A 143 -45.08 -6.38 -18.76
CA GLU A 143 -43.81 -6.81 -19.34
C GLU A 143 -43.02 -7.66 -18.34
N ILE A 144 -42.80 -7.15 -17.12
CA ILE A 144 -42.08 -7.88 -16.04
C ILE A 144 -42.76 -9.21 -15.71
N LEU A 145 -44.10 -9.23 -15.59
CA LEU A 145 -44.84 -10.46 -15.31
C LEU A 145 -44.65 -11.52 -16.41
N HIS A 146 -44.68 -11.12 -17.69
CA HIS A 146 -44.53 -12.03 -18.82
C HIS A 146 -43.14 -12.71 -18.83
N GLU A 147 -42.08 -11.92 -18.68
CA GLU A 147 -40.69 -12.41 -18.68
C GLU A 147 -40.43 -13.40 -17.53
N VAL A 148 -40.88 -13.06 -16.31
CA VAL A 148 -40.67 -13.89 -15.11
C VAL A 148 -41.47 -15.20 -15.19
N LEU A 149 -42.68 -15.18 -15.75
CA LEU A 149 -43.49 -16.39 -15.97
C LEU A 149 -42.86 -17.34 -16.99
N LEU A 150 -42.28 -16.81 -18.07
CA LEU A 150 -41.60 -17.59 -19.12
C LEU A 150 -40.34 -18.26 -18.54
N ILE A 151 -39.50 -17.43 -17.92
CA ILE A 151 -38.60 -17.72 -16.79
C ILE A 151 -38.77 -19.06 -16.07
N CYS A 152 -39.74 -19.01 -15.16
CA CYS A 152 -40.07 -20.06 -14.21
C CYS A 152 -40.48 -21.35 -14.93
N ARG A 153 -41.29 -21.27 -15.99
CA ARG A 153 -41.75 -22.45 -16.75
C ARG A 153 -40.59 -23.20 -17.40
N GLU A 154 -39.58 -22.49 -17.91
CA GLU A 154 -38.42 -23.14 -18.51
C GLU A 154 -37.59 -23.91 -17.47
N LEU A 155 -37.32 -23.28 -16.32
CA LEU A 155 -36.57 -23.88 -15.22
C LEU A 155 -37.27 -25.14 -14.64
N GLN A 156 -38.61 -25.14 -14.55
CA GLN A 156 -39.37 -26.33 -14.12
C GLN A 156 -39.20 -27.51 -15.08
N ASN A 157 -39.17 -27.24 -16.39
CA ASN A 157 -38.95 -28.28 -17.40
C ASN A 157 -37.51 -28.83 -17.36
N ARG A 158 -36.50 -27.95 -17.20
CA ARG A 158 -35.09 -28.35 -17.08
C ARG A 158 -34.82 -29.26 -15.87
N ARG A 159 -35.46 -29.01 -14.71
CA ARG A 159 -35.24 -29.80 -13.48
C ARG A 159 -35.79 -31.23 -13.54
N ARG A 160 -36.77 -31.52 -14.39
CA ARG A 160 -37.39 -32.86 -14.51
C ARG A 160 -36.52 -33.92 -15.22
N LEU A 161 -35.26 -33.61 -15.56
CA LEU A 161 -34.47 -34.36 -16.54
C LEU A 161 -33.06 -34.83 -16.09
N SER A 162 -32.65 -34.62 -14.82
CA SER A 162 -31.24 -34.79 -14.40
C SER A 162 -31.02 -35.61 -13.09
N PRO A 163 -30.10 -36.60 -13.06
CA PRO A 163 -29.72 -37.36 -11.85
C PRO A 163 -28.39 -36.89 -11.18
N PRO A 164 -28.11 -37.24 -9.90
CA PRO A 164 -26.98 -36.71 -9.10
C PRO A 164 -25.80 -37.67 -8.82
N SER A 165 -24.65 -37.14 -8.33
CA SER A 165 -23.47 -37.90 -7.83
C SER A 165 -22.72 -37.16 -6.68
N LEU A 166 -21.73 -37.82 -6.05
CA LEU A 166 -21.07 -37.40 -4.77
C LEU A 166 -19.59 -36.97 -4.91
N ALA A 167 -18.99 -36.41 -3.86
CA ALA A 167 -17.59 -35.94 -3.83
C ALA A 167 -16.88 -35.98 -2.44
N ALA A 168 -15.54 -35.88 -2.49
CA ALA A 168 -14.56 -35.35 -1.51
C ALA A 168 -14.06 -36.18 -0.29
N SER A 169 -12.73 -36.09 -0.04
CA SER A 169 -12.04 -36.25 1.27
C SER A 169 -10.53 -35.89 1.18
N SER A 170 -9.94 -35.18 2.16
CA SER A 170 -8.47 -34.97 2.28
C SER A 170 -8.01 -34.54 3.69
N GLU A 171 -6.82 -35.00 4.13
CA GLU A 171 -6.05 -34.65 5.36
C GLU A 171 -4.67 -35.38 5.31
N SER A 172 -3.65 -35.22 6.19
CA SER A 172 -3.11 -34.11 7.02
C SER A 172 -1.92 -34.65 7.85
N ARG A 173 -0.78 -33.93 8.03
CA ARG A 173 0.38 -34.37 8.86
C ARG A 173 1.32 -33.25 9.36
N THR A 174 1.78 -33.31 10.62
CA THR A 174 2.98 -32.56 11.12
C THR A 174 3.59 -33.14 12.42
N ARG A 175 4.94 -33.20 12.52
CA ARG A 175 5.83 -33.41 13.71
C ARG A 175 7.27 -32.98 13.33
N GLY A 176 8.27 -32.74 14.20
CA GLY A 176 8.36 -32.71 15.68
C GLY A 176 9.78 -33.14 16.16
N LEU A 177 10.47 -32.38 17.03
CA LEU A 177 11.91 -32.54 17.38
C LEU A 177 12.27 -32.14 18.84
N THR A 178 13.40 -32.64 19.37
CA THR A 178 13.89 -32.38 20.75
C THR A 178 15.43 -32.43 20.94
N ALA A 179 15.97 -31.46 21.69
CA ALA A 179 17.13 -31.49 22.61
C ALA A 179 18.59 -31.82 22.15
N SER A 180 19.54 -30.98 22.59
CA SER A 180 20.97 -31.29 22.78
C SER A 180 21.58 -30.41 23.91
N GLY A 181 22.84 -30.66 24.32
CA GLY A 181 23.39 -30.26 25.63
C GLY A 181 23.92 -28.82 25.80
N LEU A 182 24.43 -28.52 27.01
CA LEU A 182 25.00 -27.21 27.38
C LEU A 182 26.23 -26.82 26.53
N PRO A 183 26.49 -25.51 26.33
CA PRO A 183 27.71 -25.02 25.70
C PRO A 183 28.93 -25.13 26.63
N PRO A 184 30.13 -25.43 26.11
CA PRO A 184 31.35 -25.51 26.91
C PRO A 184 31.93 -24.15 27.33
N THR A 185 31.44 -23.05 26.75
CA THR A 185 31.87 -21.67 27.01
C THR A 185 30.69 -20.82 27.45
N SER A 186 30.86 -20.02 28.50
CA SER A 186 29.88 -18.99 28.88
C SER A 186 30.18 -17.69 28.14
N TYR A 187 29.20 -17.19 27.38
CA TYR A 187 29.24 -15.93 26.66
C TYR A 187 28.29 -14.91 27.28
N ARG A 188 28.57 -13.63 27.10
CA ARG A 188 27.64 -12.53 27.38
C ARG A 188 26.75 -12.23 26.16
N LEU A 189 25.57 -11.68 26.38
CA LEU A 189 24.67 -11.29 25.29
C LEU A 189 25.32 -10.32 24.30
N ASP A 190 26.10 -9.36 24.79
CA ASP A 190 26.82 -8.37 23.97
C ASP A 190 28.10 -8.92 23.30
N GLU A 191 28.46 -10.18 23.55
CA GLU A 191 29.48 -10.92 22.80
C GLU A 191 28.84 -11.75 21.67
N VAL A 192 27.67 -12.35 21.95
CA VAL A 192 26.93 -13.18 21.00
C VAL A 192 26.20 -12.35 19.95
N PHE A 193 25.38 -11.38 20.35
CA PHE A 193 24.63 -10.52 19.44
C PHE A 193 25.18 -9.09 19.45
N LYS A 194 25.93 -8.73 18.39
CA LYS A 194 26.62 -7.44 18.27
C LYS A 194 25.70 -6.36 17.70
N ARG A 195 25.44 -5.33 18.52
CA ARG A 195 24.79 -4.09 18.05
C ARG A 195 25.77 -3.12 17.38
N THR A 196 27.07 -3.27 17.61
CA THR A 196 28.16 -2.51 16.97
C THR A 196 29.42 -3.37 16.87
N GLY A 197 30.27 -3.09 15.88
CA GLY A 197 31.51 -3.83 15.61
C GLY A 197 31.29 -5.19 14.95
N LEU A 198 32.37 -5.94 14.77
CA LEU A 198 32.35 -7.23 14.08
C LEU A 198 31.73 -8.34 14.95
N PRO A 199 30.78 -9.15 14.43
CA PRO A 199 30.34 -10.38 15.10
C PRO A 199 31.51 -11.36 15.22
N THR A 200 31.60 -12.04 16.35
CA THR A 200 32.61 -13.10 16.60
C THR A 200 31.95 -14.47 16.70
N VAL A 201 30.93 -14.60 17.55
CA VAL A 201 30.22 -15.86 17.79
C VAL A 201 29.21 -16.18 16.70
N THR A 202 28.45 -15.17 16.26
CA THR A 202 27.35 -15.28 15.29
C THR A 202 27.75 -14.79 13.90
N PHE A 203 29.02 -15.01 13.53
CA PHE A 203 29.49 -14.72 12.18
C PHE A 203 29.16 -15.88 11.25
N VAL A 204 28.44 -15.55 10.17
CA VAL A 204 28.12 -16.46 9.08
C VAL A 204 29.01 -16.08 7.90
N PRO A 205 29.98 -16.92 7.51
CA PRO A 205 30.80 -16.66 6.33
C PRO A 205 29.94 -16.81 5.07
N PRO A 206 29.92 -15.83 4.14
CA PRO A 206 29.22 -15.99 2.87
C PRO A 206 29.86 -17.11 2.05
N SER A 207 29.12 -17.69 1.10
CA SER A 207 29.57 -18.81 0.24
C SER A 207 30.90 -18.56 -0.50
N ILE A 208 31.28 -17.31 -0.73
CA ILE A 208 32.53 -16.90 -1.37
C ILE A 208 33.69 -16.62 -0.40
N PHE A 209 33.52 -16.83 0.91
CA PHE A 209 34.45 -16.35 1.94
C PHE A 209 35.86 -16.96 1.86
N GLU A 210 36.00 -18.27 1.65
CA GLU A 210 37.33 -18.89 1.49
C GLU A 210 38.00 -18.50 0.16
N HIS A 211 37.23 -18.37 -0.92
CA HIS A 211 37.73 -17.81 -2.18
C HIS A 211 38.20 -16.36 -2.01
N LEU A 212 37.50 -15.56 -1.20
CA LEU A 212 37.91 -14.20 -0.84
C LEU A 212 39.18 -14.20 0.02
N LYS A 213 39.34 -15.11 1.00
CA LYS A 213 40.58 -15.25 1.78
C LYS A 213 41.79 -15.54 0.88
N LEU A 214 41.67 -16.50 -0.04
CA LEU A 214 42.72 -16.81 -1.02
C LEU A 214 42.99 -15.63 -1.95
N ALA A 215 41.95 -15.04 -2.54
CA ALA A 215 42.07 -13.90 -3.44
C ALA A 215 42.60 -12.64 -2.74
N LEU A 216 42.53 -12.52 -1.40
CA LEU A 216 43.16 -11.42 -0.65
C LEU A 216 44.69 -11.59 -0.46
N VAL A 217 45.23 -12.80 -0.55
CA VAL A 217 46.69 -13.06 -0.42
C VAL A 217 47.41 -13.33 -1.74
N GLU A 218 46.70 -13.64 -2.83
CA GLU A 218 47.30 -13.91 -4.15
C GLU A 218 48.09 -12.68 -4.67
N PRO A 219 49.40 -12.78 -5.00
CA PRO A 219 50.19 -11.65 -5.49
C PRO A 219 49.77 -11.15 -6.88
N GLY A 220 49.97 -9.86 -7.17
CA GLY A 220 49.76 -9.27 -8.51
C GLY A 220 48.31 -9.12 -9.00
N ARG A 221 47.38 -9.89 -8.45
CA ARG A 221 45.96 -9.92 -8.85
C ARG A 221 45.14 -9.01 -7.94
N SER A 222 44.53 -7.94 -8.46
CA SER A 222 43.69 -7.03 -7.65
C SER A 222 42.26 -7.58 -7.46
N VAL A 223 41.49 -7.05 -6.50
CA VAL A 223 40.17 -7.59 -6.12
C VAL A 223 39.10 -6.49 -6.09
N VAL A 224 37.90 -6.78 -6.59
CA VAL A 224 36.72 -5.90 -6.56
C VAL A 224 35.54 -6.65 -5.93
N ILE A 225 34.86 -6.02 -4.97
CA ILE A 225 33.77 -6.61 -4.18
C ILE A 225 32.53 -5.72 -4.29
N GLU A 226 31.52 -6.22 -4.98
CA GLU A 226 30.26 -5.54 -5.26
C GLU A 226 29.09 -6.15 -4.48
N GLY A 227 28.09 -5.34 -4.18
CA GLY A 227 26.77 -5.78 -3.73
C GLY A 227 25.98 -4.61 -3.10
N PRO A 228 24.70 -4.78 -2.75
CA PRO A 228 23.93 -3.81 -1.98
C PRO A 228 24.60 -3.38 -0.66
N SER A 229 24.06 -2.36 0.00
CA SER A 229 24.64 -1.90 1.27
C SER A 229 24.23 -2.78 2.46
N GLY A 230 25.05 -2.78 3.52
CA GLY A 230 24.77 -3.48 4.78
C GLY A 230 24.71 -5.03 4.75
N ILE A 231 24.81 -5.67 3.57
CA ILE A 231 24.88 -7.14 3.40
C ILE A 231 26.11 -7.81 4.03
N GLY A 232 27.05 -7.03 4.58
CA GLY A 232 28.24 -7.54 5.27
C GLY A 232 29.55 -7.51 4.50
N LYS A 233 29.65 -6.86 3.32
CA LYS A 233 30.90 -6.76 2.51
C LYS A 233 32.14 -6.43 3.36
N THR A 234 32.10 -5.29 4.05
CA THR A 234 33.14 -4.82 4.98
C THR A 234 33.43 -5.82 6.09
N THR A 235 32.38 -6.46 6.64
CA THR A 235 32.49 -7.46 7.71
C THR A 235 33.22 -8.71 7.23
N ALA A 236 32.89 -9.21 6.04
CA ALA A 236 33.55 -10.36 5.43
C ALA A 236 35.02 -10.07 5.10
N VAL A 237 35.34 -8.89 4.54
CA VAL A 237 36.74 -8.51 4.27
C VAL A 237 37.54 -8.35 5.56
N GLN A 238 37.00 -7.65 6.56
CA GLN A 238 37.66 -7.51 7.85
C GLN A 238 37.82 -8.85 8.58
N LYS A 239 36.89 -9.80 8.41
CA LYS A 239 37.00 -11.16 8.97
C LYS A 239 38.01 -12.03 8.23
N ALA A 240 38.07 -11.96 6.90
CA ALA A 240 39.11 -12.62 6.13
C ALA A 240 40.50 -12.08 6.52
N VAL A 241 40.66 -10.75 6.60
CA VAL A 241 41.90 -10.09 7.07
C VAL A 241 42.23 -10.43 8.53
N GLN A 242 41.23 -10.65 9.40
CA GLN A 242 41.47 -11.14 10.76
C GLN A 242 42.02 -12.58 10.74
N GLN A 243 41.31 -13.53 10.12
CA GLN A 243 41.72 -14.94 10.08
C GLN A 243 43.09 -15.13 9.42
N LEU A 244 43.37 -14.44 8.32
CA LEU A 244 44.68 -14.50 7.64
C LEU A 244 45.85 -13.99 8.51
N ARG A 245 45.59 -13.25 9.60
CA ARG A 245 46.59 -12.87 10.62
C ARG A 245 46.71 -13.89 11.76
N GLU A 246 45.67 -14.70 11.98
CA GLU A 246 45.55 -15.68 13.07
C GLU A 246 46.01 -17.09 12.63
N GLU A 247 45.79 -17.47 11.36
CA GLU A 247 46.03 -18.81 10.80
C GLU A 247 47.51 -19.15 10.50
N GLU A 248 48.46 -18.23 10.75
CA GLU A 248 49.92 -18.34 10.44
C GLU A 248 50.32 -18.69 8.98
N ILE A 249 49.37 -18.78 8.04
CA ILE A 249 49.61 -19.11 6.62
C ILE A 249 50.61 -18.13 5.95
N LEU A 250 50.70 -16.89 6.43
CA LEU A 250 51.67 -15.87 6.01
C LEU A 250 53.07 -16.09 6.63
N ARG A 251 53.78 -17.15 6.20
CA ARG A 251 55.21 -17.34 6.51
C ARG A 251 56.11 -16.56 5.54
N ALA A 252 56.97 -15.72 6.13
CA ALA A 252 57.85 -14.73 5.48
C ALA A 252 57.10 -13.58 4.76
N GLU A 253 57.67 -12.38 4.83
CA GLU A 253 57.22 -11.15 4.14
C GLU A 253 55.71 -10.82 4.27
N ARG A 254 55.31 -10.36 5.46
CA ARG A 254 53.95 -9.82 5.70
C ARG A 254 53.63 -8.64 4.76
N PRO A 255 52.64 -8.72 3.87
CA PRO A 255 52.18 -7.54 3.13
C PRO A 255 51.47 -6.57 4.09
N THR A 256 51.78 -5.28 4.00
CA THR A 256 51.15 -4.24 4.83
C THR A 256 49.70 -4.02 4.40
N ILE A 257 48.74 -4.44 5.21
CA ILE A 257 47.30 -4.24 4.93
C ILE A 257 46.84 -2.89 5.48
N THR A 258 46.55 -1.94 4.59
CA THR A 258 45.96 -0.63 4.89
C THR A 258 44.48 -0.65 4.52
N LEU A 259 43.60 -0.28 5.45
CA LEU A 259 42.18 -0.05 5.18
C LEU A 259 41.92 1.47 5.18
N LEU A 260 41.20 1.95 4.16
CA LEU A 260 40.75 3.33 3.99
C LEU A 260 39.24 3.33 3.67
N SER A 261 38.47 4.27 4.21
CA SER A 261 37.04 4.44 3.86
C SER A 261 36.81 5.74 3.13
N ALA A 262 36.17 5.68 1.96
CA ALA A 262 35.77 6.86 1.20
C ALA A 262 34.79 7.78 1.95
N ARG A 263 34.15 7.33 3.04
CA ARG A 263 33.39 8.22 3.94
C ARG A 263 34.31 9.26 4.61
N ALA A 264 35.48 8.84 5.06
CA ALA A 264 36.40 9.68 5.84
C ALA A 264 37.11 10.74 4.95
N PRO A 265 37.04 12.05 5.29
CA PRO A 265 37.68 13.09 4.49
C PRO A 265 39.22 12.95 4.42
N ALA A 266 39.86 12.52 5.51
CA ALA A 266 41.31 12.31 5.56
C ALA A 266 41.77 11.16 4.64
N ASP A 267 41.02 10.06 4.61
CA ASP A 267 41.28 8.93 3.72
C ASP A 267 41.09 9.33 2.26
N ARG A 268 40.03 10.08 1.93
CA ARG A 268 39.84 10.67 0.59
C ARG A 268 41.01 11.55 0.15
N GLN A 269 41.52 12.41 1.03
CA GLN A 269 42.71 13.20 0.72
C GLN A 269 43.95 12.33 0.48
N ARG A 270 44.13 11.26 1.24
CA ARG A 270 45.24 10.30 1.11
C ARG A 270 45.15 9.42 -0.15
N LEU A 271 43.93 9.15 -0.63
CA LEU A 271 43.70 8.38 -1.87
C LEU A 271 44.16 9.12 -3.13
N ARG A 272 44.13 10.46 -3.14
CA ARG A 272 44.59 11.31 -4.25
C ARG A 272 46.09 11.23 -4.55
N THR A 273 46.88 10.51 -3.73
CA THR A 273 48.30 10.23 -3.98
C THR A 273 48.62 8.73 -3.89
N LEU A 274 47.61 7.85 -3.96
CA LEU A 274 47.77 6.40 -3.76
C LEU A 274 48.89 5.80 -4.61
N SER A 275 49.00 6.20 -5.87
CA SER A 275 50.00 5.74 -6.83
C SER A 275 51.46 5.94 -6.37
N GLU A 276 51.71 6.97 -5.54
CA GLU A 276 53.03 7.33 -5.00
C GLU A 276 53.47 6.42 -3.84
N TRP A 277 52.53 6.06 -2.94
CA TRP A 277 52.84 5.42 -1.66
C TRP A 277 52.37 3.96 -1.52
N HIS A 278 51.53 3.45 -2.43
CA HIS A 278 50.95 2.11 -2.35
C HIS A 278 52.01 0.99 -2.26
N ARG A 279 52.00 0.26 -1.14
CA ARG A 279 52.69 -1.02 -0.91
C ARG A 279 51.83 -1.94 -0.03
N GLY A 280 52.01 -3.24 -0.20
CA GLY A 280 51.20 -4.28 0.44
C GLY A 280 49.79 -4.33 -0.15
N VAL A 281 48.78 -4.49 0.71
CA VAL A 281 47.37 -4.50 0.30
C VAL A 281 46.71 -3.20 0.73
N VAL A 282 46.16 -2.43 -0.21
CA VAL A 282 45.30 -1.28 0.10
C VAL A 282 43.86 -1.65 -0.17
N ILE A 283 43.02 -1.54 0.85
CA ILE A 283 41.59 -1.81 0.81
C ILE A 283 40.86 -0.46 0.87
N ILE A 284 40.06 -0.16 -0.16
CA ILE A 284 39.21 1.03 -0.22
C ILE A 284 37.76 0.60 -0.03
N ASP A 285 37.14 1.05 1.06
CA ASP A 285 35.72 0.83 1.34
C ASP A 285 34.86 2.03 0.93
N ASP A 286 33.57 1.78 0.69
CA ASP A 286 32.58 2.75 0.20
C ASP A 286 32.98 3.48 -1.10
N PHE A 287 33.70 2.82 -2.02
CA PHE A 287 34.36 3.47 -3.18
C PHE A 287 33.45 4.38 -4.05
N HIS A 288 32.14 4.10 -4.10
CA HIS A 288 31.14 4.92 -4.78
C HIS A 288 30.92 6.31 -4.14
N ARG A 289 31.43 6.56 -2.92
CA ARG A 289 31.46 7.88 -2.26
C ARG A 289 32.57 8.81 -2.75
N LEU A 290 33.51 8.32 -3.57
CA LEU A 290 34.58 9.14 -4.13
C LEU A 290 34.08 10.07 -5.24
N GLU A 291 34.67 11.27 -5.30
CA GLU A 291 34.49 12.24 -6.38
C GLU A 291 34.74 11.59 -7.76
N PRO A 292 33.97 11.94 -8.83
CA PRO A 292 34.06 11.26 -10.13
C PRO A 292 35.47 11.20 -10.72
N ASP A 293 36.23 12.29 -10.63
CA ASP A 293 37.57 12.39 -11.21
C ASP A 293 38.57 11.45 -10.49
N LEU A 294 38.59 11.49 -9.16
CA LEU A 294 39.40 10.60 -8.31
C LEU A 294 38.97 9.13 -8.48
N ARG A 295 37.68 8.89 -8.66
CA ARG A 295 37.14 7.56 -8.94
C ARG A 295 37.68 6.99 -10.25
N GLN A 296 37.72 7.82 -11.31
CA GLN A 296 38.28 7.43 -12.60
C GLN A 296 39.81 7.23 -12.52
N GLU A 297 40.53 8.11 -11.84
CA GLU A 297 41.98 7.96 -11.58
C GLU A 297 42.31 6.61 -10.92
N LEU A 298 41.55 6.23 -9.88
CA LEU A 298 41.74 4.96 -9.18
C LEU A 298 41.31 3.73 -10.00
N VAL A 299 40.37 3.88 -10.94
CA VAL A 299 40.02 2.84 -11.92
C VAL A 299 41.15 2.65 -12.93
N ASP A 300 41.77 3.72 -13.42
CA ASP A 300 42.89 3.61 -14.37
C ASP A 300 44.18 3.15 -13.68
N TYR A 301 44.36 3.47 -12.40
CA TYR A 301 45.39 2.87 -11.55
C TYR A 301 45.15 1.36 -11.31
N LEU A 302 43.90 0.93 -11.12
CA LEU A 302 43.55 -0.51 -11.05
C LEU A 302 43.91 -1.24 -12.36
N LYS A 303 43.65 -0.63 -13.53
CA LYS A 303 44.06 -1.17 -14.84
C LYS A 303 45.59 -1.34 -14.91
N LEU A 304 46.35 -0.31 -14.53
CA LEU A 304 47.82 -0.36 -14.51
C LEU A 304 48.35 -1.50 -13.62
N LEU A 305 47.76 -1.72 -12.44
CA LEU A 305 48.12 -2.83 -11.55
C LEU A 305 47.78 -4.20 -12.17
N ALA A 306 46.62 -4.32 -12.82
CA ALA A 306 46.18 -5.56 -13.45
C ALA A 306 47.03 -5.97 -14.67
N ASP A 307 47.60 -4.99 -15.38
CA ASP A 307 48.49 -5.18 -16.52
C ASP A 307 49.96 -5.41 -16.13
N THR A 308 50.41 -4.83 -15.00
CA THR A 308 51.81 -4.97 -14.53
C THR A 308 52.03 -6.06 -13.49
N GLN A 309 50.96 -6.55 -12.85
CA GLN A 309 50.93 -7.63 -11.85
C GLN A 309 52.05 -7.55 -10.77
N PRO A 310 52.23 -6.40 -10.10
CA PRO A 310 53.31 -6.21 -9.13
C PRO A 310 53.13 -7.09 -7.90
N LYS A 311 54.21 -7.74 -7.46
CA LYS A 311 54.18 -8.62 -6.28
C LYS A 311 54.07 -7.86 -4.95
N ASP A 312 54.46 -6.58 -4.93
CA ASP A 312 54.51 -5.72 -3.73
C ASP A 312 53.26 -4.84 -3.55
N ARG A 313 52.28 -4.87 -4.46
CA ARG A 313 51.11 -3.97 -4.45
C ARG A 313 49.84 -4.71 -4.86
N LYS A 314 48.76 -4.52 -4.10
CA LYS A 314 47.46 -5.15 -4.35
C LYS A 314 46.33 -4.21 -3.95
N LEU A 315 45.51 -3.81 -4.92
CA LEU A 315 44.34 -2.98 -4.66
C LEU A 315 43.11 -3.85 -4.42
N VAL A 316 42.33 -3.51 -3.40
CA VAL A 316 41.04 -4.13 -3.08
C VAL A 316 40.00 -3.02 -3.02
N ILE A 317 38.95 -3.12 -3.83
CA ILE A 317 37.87 -2.11 -3.90
C ILE A 317 36.57 -2.74 -3.41
N ILE A 318 35.89 -2.08 -2.46
CA ILE A 318 34.56 -2.45 -1.98
C ILE A 318 33.58 -1.35 -2.35
N GLY A 319 32.45 -1.72 -2.95
CA GLY A 319 31.46 -0.73 -3.42
C GLY A 319 30.09 -1.32 -3.72
N ILE A 320 29.26 -0.51 -4.37
CA ILE A 320 27.88 -0.82 -4.74
C ILE A 320 27.77 -0.78 -6.27
N PRO A 321 27.09 -1.76 -6.92
CA PRO A 321 27.03 -1.82 -8.38
C PRO A 321 26.22 -0.66 -8.96
N GLY A 322 26.73 -0.06 -10.06
CA GLY A 322 25.97 0.87 -10.92
C GLY A 322 25.91 2.34 -10.49
N THR A 323 26.41 2.70 -9.30
CA THR A 323 26.37 4.08 -8.75
C THR A 323 27.43 5.00 -9.40
N GLY A 324 27.20 5.37 -10.66
CA GLY A 324 28.13 6.12 -11.51
C GLY A 324 28.54 5.30 -12.73
N GLN A 325 28.64 5.93 -13.92
CA GLN A 325 28.77 5.27 -15.23
C GLN A 325 29.69 4.03 -15.17
N SER A 326 29.06 2.87 -15.27
CA SER A 326 29.50 1.59 -14.72
C SER A 326 31.01 1.29 -14.81
N PHE A 327 31.53 0.69 -13.74
CA PHE A 327 32.77 -0.12 -13.72
C PHE A 327 32.82 -1.21 -14.82
N ILE A 328 31.69 -1.47 -15.50
CA ILE A 328 31.52 -2.45 -16.57
C ILE A 328 31.44 -1.77 -17.96
N SER A 329 31.33 -0.44 -18.04
CA SER A 329 31.25 0.34 -19.29
C SER A 329 32.52 1.13 -19.62
N SER A 330 33.29 1.57 -18.61
CA SER A 330 34.60 2.24 -18.79
C SER A 330 35.80 1.28 -18.72
N VAL A 331 35.51 -0.03 -18.64
CA VAL A 331 36.45 -1.14 -18.54
C VAL A 331 36.12 -2.13 -19.65
N SER A 332 37.04 -2.34 -20.59
CA SER A 332 36.81 -3.22 -21.73
C SER A 332 36.76 -4.69 -21.32
N PHE A 333 36.18 -5.53 -22.19
CA PHE A 333 36.08 -6.98 -22.00
C PHE A 333 37.44 -7.63 -21.68
N ASP A 334 38.53 -7.11 -22.25
CA ASP A 334 39.91 -7.57 -22.02
C ASP A 334 40.42 -7.38 -20.58
N THR A 335 39.97 -6.33 -19.88
CA THR A 335 40.41 -6.06 -18.51
C THR A 335 39.60 -6.86 -17.48
N ALA A 336 38.35 -7.22 -17.80
CA ALA A 336 37.43 -7.89 -16.88
C ALA A 336 37.89 -9.30 -16.42
N MET A 337 38.92 -9.88 -17.05
CA MET A 337 39.56 -11.14 -16.63
C MET A 337 40.85 -10.96 -15.80
N ARG A 338 41.34 -9.73 -15.62
CA ARG A 338 42.67 -9.41 -15.05
C ARG A 338 42.65 -9.08 -13.55
N PHE A 339 41.47 -9.04 -12.94
CA PHE A 339 41.26 -8.86 -11.50
C PHE A 339 40.09 -9.74 -11.04
N ASP A 340 40.06 -10.13 -9.77
CA ASP A 340 38.97 -10.96 -9.24
C ASP A 340 37.77 -10.13 -8.84
N ARG A 341 36.59 -10.58 -9.24
CA ARG A 341 35.33 -9.86 -9.03
C ARG A 341 34.35 -10.70 -8.24
N PHE A 342 34.15 -10.33 -6.99
CA PHE A 342 33.20 -10.96 -6.09
C PHE A 342 31.89 -10.16 -6.05
N LYS A 343 30.76 -10.84 -6.27
CA LYS A 343 29.42 -10.27 -6.05
C LYS A 343 28.80 -10.91 -4.80
N MET A 344 28.37 -10.09 -3.86
CA MET A 344 27.59 -10.48 -2.70
C MET A 344 26.14 -10.02 -2.90
N GLY A 345 25.18 -10.93 -2.69
CA GLY A 345 23.75 -10.60 -2.66
C GLY A 345 23.26 -10.28 -1.24
N HIS A 346 21.94 -10.23 -1.06
CA HIS A 346 21.34 -10.34 0.28
C HIS A 346 21.61 -11.74 0.87
N ALA A 347 21.64 -11.84 2.20
CA ALA A 347 21.73 -13.14 2.87
C ALA A 347 20.47 -13.97 2.59
N SER A 348 20.65 -15.26 2.36
CA SER A 348 19.56 -16.23 2.30
C SER A 348 18.94 -16.45 3.68
N ASP A 349 17.69 -16.94 3.71
CA ASP A 349 17.00 -17.30 4.95
C ASP A 349 17.79 -18.33 5.77
N GLU A 350 18.54 -19.23 5.11
CA GLU A 350 19.36 -20.25 5.76
C GLU A 350 20.64 -19.66 6.39
N GLU A 351 21.24 -18.62 5.80
CA GLU A 351 22.33 -17.86 6.41
C GLU A 351 21.85 -17.05 7.63
N ILE A 352 20.65 -16.48 7.58
CA ILE A 352 20.04 -15.82 8.75
C ILE A 352 19.65 -16.85 9.83
N LEU A 353 19.12 -18.02 9.45
CA LEU A 353 18.89 -19.13 10.39
C LEU A 353 20.21 -19.63 11.00
N GLN A 354 21.33 -19.63 10.26
CA GLN A 354 22.63 -19.97 10.82
C GLN A 354 23.07 -18.98 11.89
N LEU A 355 22.91 -17.67 11.67
CA LEU A 355 23.17 -16.62 12.67
C LEU A 355 22.34 -16.85 13.94
N ILE A 356 21.04 -17.14 13.78
CA ILE A 356 20.13 -17.41 14.90
C ILE A 356 20.59 -18.68 15.65
N ARG A 357 20.85 -19.79 14.95
CA ARG A 357 21.27 -21.07 15.54
C ARG A 357 22.62 -20.98 16.27
N GLN A 358 23.57 -20.20 15.74
CA GLN A 358 24.84 -19.91 16.43
C GLN A 358 24.59 -19.17 17.75
N GLY A 359 23.65 -18.23 17.77
CA GLY A 359 23.29 -17.48 18.99
C GLY A 359 22.48 -18.29 20.00
N GLU A 360 21.58 -19.15 19.53
CA GLU A 360 20.87 -20.16 20.33
C GLU A 360 21.84 -21.09 21.06
N GLN A 361 22.79 -21.64 20.31
CA GLN A 361 23.86 -22.49 20.85
C GLN A 361 24.71 -21.71 21.85
N ALA A 362 25.17 -20.50 21.52
CA ALA A 362 26.04 -19.74 22.42
C ALA A 362 25.37 -19.33 23.74
N LEU A 363 24.10 -18.92 23.71
CA LEU A 363 23.38 -18.49 24.91
C LEU A 363 22.61 -19.61 25.62
N ASN A 364 22.55 -20.81 25.05
CA ASN A 364 21.70 -21.91 25.51
C ASN A 364 20.21 -21.50 25.56
N VAL A 365 19.72 -20.98 24.44
CA VAL A 365 18.33 -20.51 24.28
C VAL A 365 17.70 -21.04 23.00
N ILE A 366 16.37 -20.98 22.91
CA ILE A 366 15.60 -21.39 21.73
C ILE A 366 14.65 -20.26 21.35
N PHE A 367 14.69 -19.78 20.10
CA PHE A 367 13.72 -18.81 19.59
C PHE A 367 12.49 -19.53 19.03
N ASP A 368 11.33 -19.33 19.64
CA ASP A 368 10.07 -19.96 19.18
C ASP A 368 9.49 -19.26 17.92
N CYS A 369 10.03 -18.10 17.49
CA CYS A 369 9.48 -17.22 16.44
C CYS A 369 10.40 -16.98 15.22
N LYS A 370 11.21 -17.97 14.81
CA LYS A 370 12.26 -17.79 13.78
C LYS A 370 11.73 -17.32 12.43
N GLU A 371 10.59 -17.86 11.97
CA GLU A 371 9.99 -17.46 10.69
C GLU A 371 9.59 -15.98 10.66
N ASP A 372 9.11 -15.44 11.78
CA ASP A 372 8.71 -14.03 11.86
C ASP A 372 9.92 -13.11 11.92
N ILE A 373 11.03 -13.57 12.53
CA ILE A 373 12.31 -12.87 12.44
C ILE A 373 12.79 -12.83 10.98
N LEU A 374 12.79 -13.96 10.26
CA LEU A 374 13.20 -14.03 8.85
C LEU A 374 12.42 -13.05 7.96
N ARG A 375 11.08 -13.14 7.99
CA ARG A 375 10.17 -12.26 7.22
C ARG A 375 10.41 -10.78 7.48
N LEU A 376 10.86 -10.42 8.67
CA LEU A 376 10.99 -9.04 9.14
C LEU A 376 12.42 -8.46 8.98
N VAL A 377 13.45 -9.30 8.79
CA VAL A 377 14.83 -8.82 8.52
C VAL A 377 15.22 -8.79 7.05
N ASP A 378 14.53 -9.55 6.18
CA ASP A 378 14.70 -9.48 4.71
C ASP A 378 16.16 -9.62 4.23
N GLY A 379 16.86 -10.63 4.76
CA GLY A 379 18.28 -10.90 4.48
C GLY A 379 19.28 -9.97 5.18
N SER A 380 18.85 -9.12 6.10
CA SER A 380 19.73 -8.19 6.83
C SER A 380 20.30 -8.78 8.12
N PHE A 381 21.58 -9.17 8.07
CA PHE A 381 22.31 -9.65 9.26
C PHE A 381 22.25 -8.67 10.44
N ILE A 382 22.37 -7.36 10.21
CA ILE A 382 22.38 -6.36 11.31
C ILE A 382 21.02 -6.22 12.00
N LEU A 383 19.91 -6.38 11.27
CA LEU A 383 18.57 -6.41 11.87
C LEU A 383 18.34 -7.71 12.65
N ALA A 384 18.82 -8.85 12.14
CA ALA A 384 18.78 -10.12 12.86
C ALA A 384 19.55 -10.05 14.20
N GLN A 385 20.76 -9.46 14.20
CA GLN A 385 21.53 -9.18 15.42
C GLN A 385 20.72 -8.33 16.42
N PHE A 386 20.10 -7.24 15.96
CA PHE A 386 19.35 -6.31 16.81
C PHE A 386 18.09 -6.96 17.42
N LEU A 387 17.31 -7.70 16.62
CA LEU A 387 16.10 -8.38 17.10
C LEU A 387 16.43 -9.48 18.09
N CYS A 388 17.41 -10.35 17.78
CA CYS A 388 17.81 -11.42 18.68
C CYS A 388 18.36 -10.87 20.00
N TYR A 389 19.14 -9.78 19.96
CA TYR A 389 19.59 -9.06 21.14
C TYR A 389 18.41 -8.57 22.00
N TYR A 390 17.43 -7.88 21.42
CA TYR A 390 16.30 -7.33 22.19
C TYR A 390 15.30 -8.40 22.67
N LEU A 391 15.10 -9.48 21.91
CA LEU A 391 14.32 -10.65 22.37
C LEU A 391 15.00 -11.34 23.57
N CYS A 392 16.32 -11.49 23.56
CA CYS A 392 17.08 -11.98 24.70
C CYS A 392 16.96 -11.06 25.93
N MET A 393 17.19 -9.75 25.75
CA MET A 393 17.01 -8.75 26.81
C MET A 393 15.62 -8.79 27.45
N GLN A 394 14.55 -8.95 26.65
CA GLN A 394 13.17 -9.03 27.14
C GLN A 394 12.86 -10.32 27.92
N ASN A 395 13.67 -11.36 27.75
CA ASN A 395 13.65 -12.58 28.57
C ASN A 395 14.70 -12.55 29.70
N ASN A 396 15.36 -11.40 29.94
CA ASN A 396 16.46 -11.20 30.90
C ASN A 396 17.71 -12.05 30.63
N ILE A 397 17.90 -12.54 29.39
CA ILE A 397 19.05 -13.35 28.99
C ILE A 397 20.25 -12.44 28.71
N ILE A 398 21.03 -12.14 29.74
CA ILE A 398 22.25 -11.32 29.65
C ILE A 398 23.53 -12.14 29.38
N GLN A 399 23.46 -13.47 29.52
CA GLN A 399 24.58 -14.41 29.35
C GLN A 399 24.07 -15.83 29.07
N THR A 400 24.96 -16.77 28.76
CA THR A 400 24.66 -18.19 28.58
C THR A 400 23.90 -18.79 29.76
N GLN A 401 22.85 -19.55 29.47
CA GLN A 401 21.96 -20.15 30.49
C GLN A 401 22.43 -21.54 30.93
N PRO A 402 22.19 -21.93 32.20
CA PRO A 402 22.52 -23.26 32.72
C PRO A 402 21.59 -24.37 32.22
N SER A 403 20.52 -24.03 31.53
CA SER A 403 19.59 -24.95 30.86
C SER A 403 18.94 -24.26 29.65
N PRO A 404 18.46 -24.99 28.63
CA PRO A 404 17.84 -24.38 27.46
C PRO A 404 16.60 -23.53 27.81
N VAL A 405 16.63 -22.23 27.54
CA VAL A 405 15.50 -21.31 27.79
C VAL A 405 14.78 -20.95 26.48
N ALA A 406 13.46 -21.16 26.43
CA ALA A 406 12.64 -20.73 25.30
C ALA A 406 12.32 -19.22 25.37
N ILE A 407 12.69 -18.49 24.32
CA ILE A 407 12.47 -17.05 24.13
C ILE A 407 11.05 -16.83 23.62
N ARG A 408 10.14 -16.45 24.53
CA ARG A 408 8.68 -16.45 24.29
C ARG A 408 8.04 -15.07 24.47
N HIS A 409 8.23 -14.17 23.50
CA HIS A 409 7.59 -12.85 23.46
C HIS A 409 7.07 -12.48 22.07
N HIS A 410 6.10 -11.56 22.03
CA HIS A 410 5.64 -10.96 20.78
C HIS A 410 6.73 -10.08 20.14
N LEU A 411 7.10 -10.40 18.90
CA LEU A 411 8.13 -9.71 18.11
C LEU A 411 7.93 -8.18 18.05
N ALA A 412 6.68 -7.71 18.09
CA ALA A 412 6.32 -6.29 18.10
C ALA A 412 7.07 -5.45 19.17
N LYS A 413 7.33 -6.00 20.36
CA LYS A 413 8.08 -5.26 21.39
C LYS A 413 9.57 -5.20 21.05
N ALA A 414 10.15 -6.26 20.49
CA ALA A 414 11.53 -6.23 19.98
C ALA A 414 11.67 -5.23 18.82
N VAL A 415 10.70 -5.18 17.91
CA VAL A 415 10.60 -4.16 16.85
C VAL A 415 10.54 -2.75 17.44
N GLN A 416 9.75 -2.50 18.48
CA GLN A 416 9.73 -1.20 19.17
C GLN A 416 11.13 -0.84 19.73
N ASN A 417 11.79 -1.76 20.44
CA ASN A 417 13.16 -1.54 20.95
C ASN A 417 14.18 -1.25 19.83
N VAL A 418 14.03 -1.89 18.65
CA VAL A 418 14.80 -1.56 17.45
C VAL A 418 14.47 -0.15 16.97
N MET A 419 13.19 0.18 16.80
CA MET A 419 12.75 1.51 16.35
C MET A 419 13.21 2.64 17.27
N GLU A 420 13.15 2.48 18.60
CA GLU A 420 13.70 3.45 19.56
C GLU A 420 15.23 3.63 19.45
N THR A 421 15.94 2.62 18.92
CA THR A 421 17.38 2.70 18.63
C THR A 421 17.63 3.44 17.31
N LEU A 422 16.77 3.23 16.32
CA LEU A 422 16.89 3.79 14.97
C LEU A 422 16.34 5.22 14.86
N GLU A 423 15.33 5.59 15.65
CA GLU A 423 14.82 6.96 15.78
C GLU A 423 15.97 7.91 16.21
N ARG A 424 16.74 7.52 17.23
CA ARG A 424 17.93 8.28 17.70
C ARG A 424 19.05 8.43 16.65
N LYS A 425 19.01 7.63 15.58
CA LYS A 425 19.98 7.60 14.49
C LYS A 425 19.49 8.35 13.25
N PHE A 426 18.19 8.31 12.96
CA PHE A 426 17.63 8.81 11.70
C PHE A 426 16.64 9.97 11.84
N ASP A 427 15.99 10.17 12.99
CA ASP A 427 14.86 11.10 13.15
C ASP A 427 15.18 12.54 12.70
N LEU A 428 16.35 13.07 13.07
CA LEU A 428 16.77 14.42 12.69
C LEU A 428 16.91 14.55 11.16
N ALA A 429 17.69 13.67 10.54
CA ALA A 429 17.94 13.68 9.10
C ALA A 429 16.65 13.46 8.30
N ILE A 430 15.78 12.54 8.75
CA ILE A 430 14.53 12.21 8.08
C ILE A 430 13.47 13.30 8.25
N LYS A 431 13.44 14.01 9.38
CA LYS A 431 12.64 15.24 9.53
C LYS A 431 13.16 16.37 8.64
N GLN A 432 14.48 16.61 8.61
CA GLN A 432 15.09 17.63 7.74
C GLN A 432 14.76 17.36 6.26
N PHE A 433 14.86 16.10 5.82
CA PHE A 433 14.50 15.74 4.46
C PHE A 433 13.00 15.87 4.18
N ALA A 434 12.13 15.33 5.05
CA ALA A 434 10.68 15.45 4.90
C ALA A 434 10.19 16.91 4.94
N ALA A 435 10.96 17.84 5.53
CA ALA A 435 10.69 19.28 5.50
C ALA A 435 11.12 19.96 4.18
N ALA A 436 11.93 19.32 3.33
CA ALA A 436 12.40 19.90 2.07
C ALA A 436 11.24 20.08 1.07
N GLY A 437 11.23 21.21 0.35
CA GLY A 437 10.10 21.66 -0.46
C GLY A 437 9.01 22.37 0.37
N GLY A 438 8.15 23.17 -0.27
CA GLY A 438 7.10 23.93 0.42
C GLY A 438 6.08 23.07 1.21
N PRO A 439 5.17 23.67 2.01
CA PRO A 439 4.22 22.91 2.83
C PRO A 439 3.24 22.03 2.03
N TYR A 440 3.05 22.28 0.74
CA TYR A 440 2.23 21.46 -0.17
C TYR A 440 3.05 20.49 -1.05
N ASP A 441 4.38 20.63 -1.07
CA ASP A 441 5.28 19.77 -1.83
C ASP A 441 5.40 18.41 -1.13
N GLN A 442 4.95 17.33 -1.77
CA GLN A 442 5.00 15.98 -1.21
C GLN A 442 6.19 15.16 -1.73
N THR A 443 7.09 15.75 -2.52
CA THR A 443 8.14 15.02 -3.26
C THR A 443 9.12 14.31 -2.33
N SER A 444 9.60 14.99 -1.28
CA SER A 444 10.49 14.39 -0.28
C SER A 444 9.83 13.26 0.53
N LEU A 445 8.54 13.40 0.87
CA LEU A 445 7.77 12.36 1.56
C LEU A 445 7.49 11.15 0.65
N ALA A 446 7.18 11.40 -0.63
CA ALA A 446 7.04 10.34 -1.63
C ALA A 446 8.35 9.57 -1.82
N LEU A 447 9.51 10.23 -1.80
CA LEU A 447 10.80 9.53 -1.86
C LEU A 447 11.09 8.65 -0.64
N LEU A 448 10.63 9.05 0.55
CA LEU A 448 10.69 8.19 1.75
C LEU A 448 9.71 7.01 1.66
N GLU A 449 8.53 7.23 1.09
CA GLU A 449 7.51 6.21 0.83
C GLU A 449 8.04 5.15 -0.16
N GLU A 450 8.55 5.56 -1.33
CA GLU A 450 9.17 4.65 -2.31
C GLU A 450 10.43 3.96 -1.74
N LEU A 451 11.28 4.66 -0.98
CA LEU A 451 12.45 4.04 -0.33
C LEU A 451 12.01 2.93 0.64
N SER A 452 10.95 3.14 1.42
CA SER A 452 10.44 2.14 2.36
C SER A 452 9.95 0.87 1.66
N GLN A 453 9.45 1.00 0.44
CA GLN A 453 8.96 -0.09 -0.42
C GLN A 453 10.10 -0.80 -1.18
N SER A 454 11.18 -0.08 -1.51
CA SER A 454 12.38 -0.66 -2.13
C SER A 454 12.99 -1.77 -1.26
N ARG A 455 13.34 -2.90 -1.90
CA ARG A 455 13.94 -4.07 -1.23
C ARG A 455 15.45 -3.94 -1.07
N GLU A 456 16.12 -3.44 -2.11
CA GLU A 456 17.59 -3.25 -2.13
C GLU A 456 18.02 -1.90 -1.52
N GLY A 457 17.07 -1.03 -1.18
CA GLY A 457 17.32 0.36 -0.78
C GLY A 457 17.71 1.28 -1.94
N VAL A 458 17.62 0.80 -3.18
CA VAL A 458 17.90 1.56 -4.41
C VAL A 458 16.58 2.11 -4.98
N LEU A 459 16.59 3.34 -5.49
CA LEU A 459 15.53 3.92 -6.32
C LEU A 459 16.11 4.51 -7.60
N TRP A 460 15.45 4.18 -8.72
CA TRP A 460 15.71 4.69 -10.06
C TRP A 460 14.52 5.54 -10.49
N PRO A 461 14.52 6.87 -10.31
CA PRO A 461 13.33 7.71 -10.49
C PRO A 461 12.82 7.74 -11.93
N SER A 462 13.72 7.52 -12.90
CA SER A 462 13.41 7.32 -14.31
C SER A 462 12.63 6.02 -14.60
N LEU A 463 12.80 4.97 -13.79
CA LEU A 463 12.04 3.71 -13.93
C LEU A 463 10.65 3.78 -13.28
N LEU A 464 10.43 4.71 -12.33
CA LEU A 464 9.11 4.97 -11.73
C LEU A 464 8.08 5.51 -12.75
N GLN A 465 8.47 5.76 -13.99
CA GLN A 465 7.60 6.13 -15.10
C GLN A 465 6.97 4.92 -15.83
N GLN A 466 7.44 3.69 -15.57
CA GLN A 466 7.01 2.49 -16.33
C GLN A 466 6.09 1.53 -15.57
N GLU A 467 5.94 1.68 -14.24
CA GLU A 467 5.06 0.83 -13.43
C GLU A 467 3.79 1.59 -12.98
N GLU A 468 2.63 1.04 -13.39
CA GLU A 468 1.25 1.47 -13.10
C GLU A 468 0.81 2.87 -13.66
N PRO A 469 -0.24 2.94 -14.50
CA PRO A 469 -0.79 4.20 -15.01
C PRO A 469 -1.60 4.96 -13.94
N GLY A 470 -0.89 5.60 -13.02
CA GLY A 470 -1.47 6.45 -11.96
C GLY A 470 -0.47 7.26 -11.14
N ARG A 471 0.83 6.93 -11.18
CA ARG A 471 1.90 7.62 -10.43
C ARG A 471 2.33 8.94 -11.07
N ALA A 472 1.45 9.94 -11.06
CA ALA A 472 1.71 11.30 -11.57
C ALA A 472 2.92 12.03 -10.93
N ARG A 473 3.49 11.48 -9.85
CA ARG A 473 4.66 12.02 -9.12
C ARG A 473 6.00 11.85 -9.86
N ALA A 474 6.12 10.88 -10.78
CA ALA A 474 7.44 10.45 -11.29
C ALA A 474 8.31 11.57 -11.90
N HIS A 475 7.68 12.50 -12.63
CA HIS A 475 8.34 13.68 -13.20
C HIS A 475 8.86 14.64 -12.11
N ASP A 476 8.07 14.91 -11.08
CA ASP A 476 8.46 15.80 -9.97
C ASP A 476 9.58 15.19 -9.12
N LEU A 477 9.57 13.86 -8.93
CA LEU A 477 10.66 13.13 -8.29
C LEU A 477 11.96 13.32 -9.08
N GLU A 478 11.97 13.04 -10.39
CA GLU A 478 13.16 13.20 -11.24
C GLU A 478 13.66 14.65 -11.27
N ARG A 479 12.75 15.62 -11.33
CA ARG A 479 13.07 17.04 -11.28
C ARG A 479 13.72 17.44 -9.95
N PHE A 480 13.13 17.02 -8.83
CA PHE A 480 13.65 17.29 -7.49
C PHE A 480 15.06 16.72 -7.30
N PHE A 481 15.35 15.53 -7.85
CA PHE A 481 16.69 14.95 -7.83
C PHE A 481 17.73 15.76 -8.61
N LYS A 482 17.35 16.32 -9.77
CA LYS A 482 18.26 17.10 -10.62
C LYS A 482 18.46 18.52 -10.11
N GLU A 483 17.41 19.18 -9.62
CA GLU A 483 17.43 20.61 -9.29
C GLU A 483 17.66 20.91 -7.79
N SER A 484 16.98 20.19 -6.88
CA SER A 484 16.88 20.58 -5.46
C SER A 484 17.70 19.71 -4.51
N TRP A 485 17.74 18.40 -4.76
CA TRP A 485 18.38 17.43 -3.89
C TRP A 485 19.88 17.68 -3.62
N PRO A 486 20.74 18.06 -4.59
CA PRO A 486 22.15 18.31 -4.32
C PRO A 486 22.38 19.45 -3.31
N GLN A 487 21.57 20.52 -3.38
CA GLN A 487 21.62 21.63 -2.43
C GLN A 487 21.07 21.24 -1.05
N ALA A 488 19.98 20.45 -1.04
CA ALA A 488 19.41 19.91 0.20
C ALA A 488 20.41 19.00 0.94
N ILE A 489 21.04 18.04 0.25
CA ILE A 489 22.00 17.12 0.89
C ILE A 489 23.26 17.87 1.36
N ALA A 490 23.75 18.85 0.60
CA ALA A 490 24.89 19.68 1.00
C ALA A 490 24.61 20.53 2.25
N SER A 491 23.33 20.81 2.55
CA SER A 491 22.90 21.54 3.74
C SER A 491 22.77 20.63 4.99
N TYR A 492 22.72 19.31 4.83
CA TYR A 492 22.44 18.35 5.91
C TYR A 492 23.40 17.15 5.88
N PRO A 493 24.60 17.26 6.50
CA PRO A 493 25.63 16.21 6.46
C PRO A 493 25.18 14.84 7.00
N ASP A 494 24.31 14.82 8.01
CA ASP A 494 23.81 13.56 8.61
C ASP A 494 22.91 12.80 7.64
N LEU A 495 22.08 13.51 6.86
CA LEU A 495 21.28 12.93 5.78
C LEU A 495 22.20 12.38 4.68
N ALA A 496 23.23 13.15 4.31
CA ALA A 496 24.22 12.76 3.32
C ALA A 496 25.07 11.55 3.75
N TYR A 497 25.13 11.20 5.04
CA TYR A 497 25.83 10.01 5.52
C TYR A 497 25.03 8.71 5.30
N HIS A 498 23.69 8.79 5.36
CA HIS A 498 22.80 7.62 5.25
C HIS A 498 22.17 7.43 3.87
N LEU A 499 21.95 8.53 3.13
CA LEU A 499 21.51 8.51 1.74
C LEU A 499 22.66 8.95 0.82
N PHE A 500 22.90 8.17 -0.22
CA PHE A 500 23.77 8.50 -1.33
C PHE A 500 22.94 8.74 -2.59
N CYS A 501 23.34 9.68 -3.44
CA CYS A 501 22.70 9.88 -4.72
C CYS A 501 23.76 10.21 -5.77
N ASP A 502 23.61 9.62 -6.95
CA ASP A 502 24.36 10.03 -8.14
C ASP A 502 23.41 10.78 -9.09
N PRO A 503 23.49 12.12 -9.19
CA PRO A 503 22.62 12.91 -10.07
C PRO A 503 22.99 12.77 -11.56
N THR A 504 24.15 12.19 -11.89
CA THR A 504 24.56 11.94 -13.29
C THR A 504 23.94 10.66 -13.83
N VAL A 505 23.74 9.66 -12.97
CA VAL A 505 23.08 8.38 -13.28
C VAL A 505 21.59 8.41 -12.94
N GLY A 506 21.15 9.30 -12.04
CA GLY A 506 19.76 9.38 -11.60
C GLY A 506 19.38 8.21 -10.70
N VAL A 507 20.17 7.97 -9.64
CA VAL A 507 19.91 6.91 -8.65
C VAL A 507 20.03 7.45 -7.23
N LEU A 508 19.03 7.17 -6.40
CA LEU A 508 19.05 7.37 -4.94
C LEU A 508 19.27 6.01 -4.26
N LEU A 509 20.06 6.00 -3.20
CA LEU A 509 20.48 4.80 -2.49
C LEU A 509 20.44 5.05 -0.98
N ALA A 510 19.71 4.20 -0.25
CA ALA A 510 19.91 4.04 1.18
C ALA A 510 21.11 3.14 1.42
N GLU A 511 22.16 3.70 2.03
CA GLU A 511 23.37 2.93 2.36
C GLU A 511 23.24 2.11 3.65
N ASP A 512 22.07 2.10 4.25
CA ASP A 512 21.83 1.47 5.54
C ASP A 512 20.51 0.70 5.51
N PRO A 513 20.53 -0.64 5.50
CA PRO A 513 19.30 -1.44 5.57
C PRO A 513 18.48 -1.17 6.84
N THR A 514 19.10 -0.66 7.92
CA THR A 514 18.33 -0.23 9.09
C THR A 514 17.54 1.05 8.83
N LEU A 515 17.93 1.90 7.87
CA LEU A 515 17.10 3.03 7.43
C LEU A 515 15.86 2.55 6.67
N ILE A 516 16.00 1.61 5.74
CA ILE A 516 14.84 1.05 5.02
C ILE A 516 13.86 0.41 5.99
N PHE A 517 14.37 -0.39 6.94
CA PHE A 517 13.57 -0.95 8.02
C PHE A 517 12.87 0.12 8.88
N TYR A 518 13.59 1.18 9.25
CA TYR A 518 13.04 2.32 10.00
C TYR A 518 11.92 3.01 9.24
N LEU A 519 12.09 3.32 7.95
CA LEU A 519 11.06 3.94 7.12
C LEU A 519 9.84 3.03 6.97
N ARG A 520 10.04 1.74 6.70
CA ARG A 520 8.99 0.72 6.53
C ARG A 520 8.13 0.49 7.79
N HIS A 521 8.63 0.87 8.97
CA HIS A 521 7.90 0.84 10.25
C HIS A 521 7.58 2.24 10.83
N SER A 522 7.88 3.32 10.09
CA SER A 522 7.59 4.70 10.50
C SER A 522 6.25 5.19 9.97
N ASN A 523 5.53 5.96 10.79
CA ASN A 523 4.29 6.61 10.33
C ASN A 523 4.64 7.90 9.55
N LEU A 524 4.71 7.78 8.21
CA LEU A 524 5.05 8.91 7.32
C LEU A 524 3.99 10.02 7.32
N GLU A 525 2.70 9.75 7.55
CA GLU A 525 1.69 10.81 7.76
C GLU A 525 1.97 11.61 9.05
N GLN A 526 2.38 10.95 10.13
CA GLN A 526 2.72 11.60 11.38
C GLN A 526 4.02 12.40 11.25
N LEU A 527 4.99 11.89 10.49
CA LEU A 527 6.20 12.63 10.10
C LEU A 527 5.81 13.91 9.33
N ALA A 528 5.00 13.78 8.27
CA ALA A 528 4.52 14.91 7.46
C ALA A 528 3.87 16.01 8.32
N ARG A 529 2.94 15.63 9.20
CA ARG A 529 2.31 16.55 10.17
C ARG A 529 3.34 17.19 11.11
N LYS A 530 4.31 16.43 11.64
CA LYS A 530 5.40 16.93 12.52
C LYS A 530 6.29 17.97 11.81
N VAL A 531 6.48 17.88 10.49
CA VAL A 531 7.32 18.82 9.70
C VAL A 531 6.51 19.91 8.97
N GLY A 532 5.21 20.07 9.28
CA GLY A 532 4.36 21.12 8.72
C GLY A 532 3.87 20.88 7.28
N LYS A 533 4.06 19.67 6.74
CA LYS A 533 3.54 19.28 5.42
C LYS A 533 2.04 19.03 5.49
N ARG A 534 1.32 19.58 4.51
CA ARG A 534 -0.12 19.40 4.30
C ARG A 534 -0.32 18.30 3.25
N PRO A 535 -1.27 17.35 3.44
CA PRO A 535 -1.50 16.30 2.47
C PRO A 535 -1.86 16.90 1.11
N ALA A 536 -1.38 16.27 0.02
CA ALA A 536 -1.79 16.66 -1.32
C ALA A 536 -3.32 16.53 -1.47
N PRO A 537 -3.99 17.43 -2.21
CA PRO A 537 -5.42 17.29 -2.47
C PRO A 537 -5.65 16.02 -3.30
N SER A 538 -6.47 15.12 -2.79
CA SER A 538 -7.01 14.03 -3.60
C SER A 538 -8.02 14.63 -4.56
N ARG A 539 -7.70 14.67 -5.86
CA ARG A 539 -8.65 15.03 -6.92
C ARG A 539 -9.94 14.20 -6.85
N GLN A 540 -9.82 12.98 -6.33
CA GLN A 540 -10.91 12.04 -6.09
C GLN A 540 -11.67 12.28 -4.78
N GLN A 541 -11.29 13.17 -3.86
CA GLN A 541 -12.11 13.42 -2.66
C GLN A 541 -13.10 14.58 -2.88
N ILE A 542 -14.39 14.29 -2.67
CA ILE A 542 -15.47 15.27 -2.60
C ILE A 542 -15.75 15.60 -1.12
N PHE A 543 -15.72 16.88 -0.76
CA PHE A 543 -16.21 17.39 0.52
C PHE A 543 -17.62 17.97 0.37
N ILE A 544 -18.58 17.55 1.20
CA ILE A 544 -19.94 18.13 1.19
C ILE A 544 -20.10 19.10 2.36
N CYS A 545 -20.13 20.40 2.05
CA CYS A 545 -20.48 21.47 2.98
C CYS A 545 -22.00 21.65 3.03
N TYR A 546 -22.61 21.56 4.22
CA TYR A 546 -24.05 21.68 4.40
C TYR A 546 -24.41 22.20 5.80
N ALA A 547 -25.58 22.82 5.95
CA ALA A 547 -26.13 23.14 7.26
C ALA A 547 -26.80 21.91 7.88
N ARG A 548 -26.66 21.70 9.20
CA ARG A 548 -27.25 20.53 9.91
C ARG A 548 -28.77 20.37 9.70
N LYS A 549 -29.51 21.45 9.43
CA LYS A 549 -30.94 21.42 9.11
C LYS A 549 -31.25 20.80 7.73
N ASP A 550 -30.27 20.81 6.82
CA ASP A 550 -30.35 20.26 5.48
C ASP A 550 -29.79 18.82 5.37
N LYS A 551 -29.57 18.12 6.50
CA LYS A 551 -29.03 16.74 6.51
C LYS A 551 -29.78 15.77 5.58
N ARG A 552 -31.10 15.91 5.45
CA ARG A 552 -31.92 15.13 4.49
C ARG A 552 -31.45 15.26 3.03
N TRP A 553 -30.84 16.38 2.67
CA TRP A 553 -30.34 16.66 1.33
C TRP A 553 -28.92 16.15 1.11
N LEU A 554 -28.08 16.17 2.15
CA LEU A 554 -26.83 15.40 2.19
C LEU A 554 -27.14 13.91 1.97
N GLU A 555 -28.03 13.34 2.79
CA GLU A 555 -28.42 11.93 2.72
C GLU A 555 -28.96 11.56 1.32
N ARG A 556 -29.88 12.38 0.78
CA ARG A 556 -30.43 12.17 -0.58
C ARG A 556 -29.35 12.28 -1.67
N LEU A 557 -28.42 13.22 -1.56
CA LEU A 557 -27.32 13.37 -2.52
C LEU A 557 -26.34 12.18 -2.43
N ARG A 558 -26.01 11.72 -1.21
CA ARG A 558 -25.18 10.51 -1.02
C ARG A 558 -25.81 9.27 -1.65
N SER A 559 -27.13 9.07 -1.58
CA SER A 559 -27.80 7.98 -2.31
C SER A 559 -27.56 8.00 -3.83
N HIS A 560 -27.40 9.20 -4.43
CA HIS A 560 -27.11 9.36 -5.87
C HIS A 560 -25.61 9.33 -6.21
N LEU A 561 -24.73 9.68 -5.27
CA LEU A 561 -23.27 9.61 -5.42
C LEU A 561 -22.70 8.22 -5.11
N ALA A 562 -23.34 7.44 -4.23
CA ALA A 562 -22.86 6.11 -3.81
C ALA A 562 -22.56 5.13 -4.97
N PRO A 563 -23.34 5.08 -6.08
CA PRO A 563 -23.01 4.24 -7.23
C PRO A 563 -21.75 4.67 -8.00
N LEU A 564 -21.17 5.84 -7.72
CA LEU A 564 -19.90 6.33 -8.28
C LEU A 564 -18.77 6.19 -7.26
N GLU A 565 -19.07 6.43 -5.98
CA GLU A 565 -18.17 6.18 -4.84
C GLU A 565 -17.74 4.71 -4.79
N GLN A 566 -18.69 3.77 -4.90
CA GLN A 566 -18.43 2.32 -4.95
C GLN A 566 -17.57 1.84 -6.14
N LYS A 567 -17.32 2.70 -7.14
CA LYS A 567 -16.47 2.40 -8.30
C LYS A 567 -15.07 2.99 -8.19
N GLY A 568 -14.76 3.70 -7.10
CA GLY A 568 -13.49 4.42 -6.96
C GLY A 568 -13.36 5.64 -7.88
N VAL A 569 -14.47 6.20 -8.38
CA VAL A 569 -14.44 7.46 -9.14
C VAL A 569 -14.06 8.62 -8.21
N PHE A 570 -14.59 8.58 -6.98
CA PHE A 570 -14.31 9.53 -5.91
C PHE A 570 -14.68 8.96 -4.52
N ASP A 571 -14.09 9.50 -3.45
CA ASP A 571 -14.54 9.33 -2.07
C ASP A 571 -15.49 10.48 -1.69
N VAL A 572 -16.58 10.21 -0.97
CA VAL A 572 -17.50 11.27 -0.48
C VAL A 572 -17.35 11.46 1.02
N TRP A 573 -16.88 12.65 1.41
CA TRP A 573 -16.66 13.05 2.79
C TRP A 573 -17.67 14.10 3.27
N ASP A 574 -18.22 13.90 4.46
CA ASP A 574 -19.06 14.86 5.19
C ASP A 574 -18.87 14.71 6.71
N ASP A 575 -19.41 15.64 7.51
CA ASP A 575 -19.17 15.71 8.96
C ASP A 575 -19.74 14.53 9.77
N THR A 576 -20.61 13.68 9.19
CA THR A 576 -21.12 12.47 9.84
C THR A 576 -20.08 11.34 9.90
N LEU A 577 -19.00 11.42 9.12
CA LEU A 577 -17.86 10.49 9.19
C LEU A 577 -16.93 10.75 10.39
N ILE A 578 -17.13 11.84 11.13
CA ILE A 578 -16.30 12.17 12.30
C ILE A 578 -16.73 11.32 13.51
N SER A 579 -15.93 10.32 13.86
CA SER A 579 -16.13 9.47 15.03
C SER A 579 -16.21 10.25 16.35
N ALA A 580 -17.14 9.89 17.21
CA ALA A 580 -17.28 10.46 18.54
C ALA A 580 -15.98 10.32 19.36
N GLY A 581 -15.56 11.40 20.03
CA GLY A 581 -14.30 11.47 20.78
C GLY A 581 -13.06 11.84 19.96
N SER A 582 -13.15 11.92 18.63
CA SER A 582 -12.09 12.49 17.79
C SER A 582 -12.07 14.02 17.86
N ARG A 583 -10.97 14.65 17.43
CA ARG A 583 -10.80 16.11 17.41
C ARG A 583 -11.54 16.72 16.21
N TRP A 584 -12.86 16.84 16.32
CA TRP A 584 -13.80 17.27 15.27
C TRP A 584 -13.28 18.39 14.36
N GLU A 585 -12.77 19.49 14.93
CA GLU A 585 -12.27 20.64 14.15
C GLU A 585 -10.99 20.32 13.35
N GLN A 586 -10.08 19.49 13.87
CA GLN A 586 -8.88 19.06 13.13
C GLN A 586 -9.24 18.04 12.03
N THR A 587 -10.19 17.14 12.28
CA THR A 587 -10.67 16.19 11.27
C THR A 587 -11.41 16.89 10.12
N LEU A 588 -12.19 17.93 10.45
CA LEU A 588 -12.86 18.80 9.48
C LEU A 588 -11.86 19.61 8.64
N GLU A 589 -10.80 20.15 9.27
CA GLU A 589 -9.70 20.84 8.57
C GLU A 589 -8.93 19.91 7.62
N ASP A 590 -8.55 18.71 8.07
CA ASP A 590 -7.87 17.72 7.23
C ASP A 590 -8.71 17.32 6.01
N ALA A 591 -10.03 17.20 6.15
CA ALA A 591 -10.94 16.90 5.04
C ALA A 591 -11.07 18.07 4.04
N ILE A 592 -11.22 19.31 4.54
CA ILE A 592 -11.20 20.53 3.70
C ILE A 592 -9.87 20.61 2.94
N LEU A 593 -8.74 20.28 3.57
CA LEU A 593 -7.42 20.27 2.93
C LEU A 593 -7.22 19.12 1.93
N ARG A 594 -7.85 17.95 2.11
CA ARG A 594 -7.74 16.82 1.18
C ARG A 594 -8.68 16.89 -0.04
N ALA A 595 -9.79 17.63 0.02
CA ALA A 595 -10.81 17.62 -1.05
C ALA A 595 -10.40 18.26 -2.40
N GLY A 596 -10.47 17.51 -3.50
CA GLY A 596 -10.29 18.04 -4.87
C GLY A 596 -11.52 18.79 -5.40
N VAL A 597 -12.71 18.41 -4.91
CA VAL A 597 -13.99 19.06 -5.21
C VAL A 597 -14.75 19.33 -3.90
N ALA A 598 -15.40 20.49 -3.80
CA ALA A 598 -16.21 20.88 -2.66
C ALA A 598 -17.64 21.20 -3.10
N VAL A 599 -18.58 20.33 -2.73
CA VAL A 599 -20.01 20.52 -2.98
C VAL A 599 -20.61 21.34 -1.83
N VAL A 600 -21.39 22.38 -2.14
CA VAL A 600 -21.99 23.25 -1.12
C VAL A 600 -23.52 23.24 -1.25
N LEU A 601 -24.21 22.71 -0.23
CA LEU A 601 -25.68 22.64 -0.19
C LEU A 601 -26.26 24.00 0.25
N VAL A 602 -26.37 24.92 -0.71
CA VAL A 602 -26.82 26.30 -0.47
C VAL A 602 -28.30 26.33 -0.10
N SER A 603 -28.57 26.87 1.08
CA SER A 603 -29.92 27.16 1.58
C SER A 603 -29.88 28.42 2.43
N ALA A 604 -31.05 28.96 2.76
CA ALA A 604 -31.16 30.07 3.71
C ALA A 604 -30.62 29.68 5.12
N THR A 605 -30.50 28.39 5.44
CA THR A 605 -29.95 27.94 6.73
C THR A 605 -28.44 27.69 6.71
N LEU A 606 -27.83 27.54 5.52
CA LEU A 606 -26.37 27.58 5.35
C LEU A 606 -25.86 29.02 5.37
N LEU A 607 -26.49 29.91 4.61
CA LEU A 607 -26.08 31.32 4.53
C LEU A 607 -26.26 32.07 5.86
N ALA A 608 -27.20 31.63 6.71
CA ALA A 608 -27.40 32.13 8.08
C ALA A 608 -26.65 31.32 9.16
N SER A 609 -25.60 30.57 8.80
CA SER A 609 -24.81 29.78 9.76
C SER A 609 -23.43 30.39 9.99
N ASP A 610 -23.28 31.13 11.11
CA ASP A 610 -22.05 31.82 11.49
C ASP A 610 -20.81 30.92 11.39
N THR A 611 -20.87 29.68 11.88
CA THR A 611 -19.74 28.74 11.83
C THR A 611 -19.32 28.40 10.39
N ILE A 612 -20.29 28.17 9.50
CA ILE A 612 -20.00 27.84 8.10
C ILE A 612 -19.44 29.07 7.39
N MET A 613 -20.09 30.23 7.54
CA MET A 613 -19.71 31.47 6.87
C MET A 613 -18.39 32.07 7.40
N THR A 614 -18.02 31.84 8.66
CA THR A 614 -16.77 32.40 9.24
C THR A 614 -15.60 31.43 9.32
N ARG A 615 -15.82 30.10 9.22
CA ARG A 615 -14.73 29.11 9.29
C ARG A 615 -14.63 28.22 8.05
N GLN A 616 -15.70 27.53 7.67
CA GLN A 616 -15.64 26.47 6.66
C GLN A 616 -15.60 27.04 5.24
N LEU A 617 -16.49 27.98 4.91
CA LEU A 617 -16.57 28.58 3.58
C LEU A 617 -15.31 29.41 3.22
N PRO A 618 -14.78 30.31 4.08
CA PRO A 618 -13.58 31.09 3.74
C PRO A 618 -12.36 30.22 3.45
N ARG A 619 -12.21 29.08 4.14
CA ARG A 619 -11.13 28.10 3.91
C ARG A 619 -11.30 27.35 2.58
N LEU A 620 -12.54 27.03 2.19
CA LEU A 620 -12.82 26.45 0.88
C LEU A 620 -12.54 27.46 -0.25
N LEU A 621 -12.93 28.72 -0.09
CA LEU A 621 -12.67 29.80 -1.05
C LEU A 621 -11.17 30.11 -1.19
N GLU A 622 -10.43 30.18 -0.07
CA GLU A 622 -8.97 30.31 -0.08
C GLU A 622 -8.32 29.13 -0.81
N LYS A 623 -8.77 27.90 -0.56
CA LYS A 623 -8.25 26.71 -1.21
C LYS A 623 -8.58 26.65 -2.71
N ALA A 624 -9.78 27.06 -3.12
CA ALA A 624 -10.12 27.20 -4.54
C ALA A 624 -9.15 28.18 -5.24
N ARG A 625 -8.85 29.31 -4.60
CA ARG A 625 -7.94 30.35 -5.10
C ARG A 625 -6.46 29.92 -5.14
N LEU A 626 -6.00 29.13 -4.17
CA LEU A 626 -4.57 28.78 -4.00
C LEU A 626 -4.18 27.38 -4.52
N ALA A 627 -5.12 26.44 -4.55
CA ALA A 627 -4.85 25.02 -4.84
C ALA A 627 -5.86 24.41 -5.84
N GLY A 628 -6.71 25.22 -6.47
CA GLY A 628 -7.57 24.78 -7.58
C GLY A 628 -8.74 23.87 -7.21
N THR A 629 -9.08 23.73 -5.92
CA THR A 629 -10.28 22.98 -5.50
C THR A 629 -11.52 23.56 -6.14
N LEU A 630 -12.25 22.77 -6.92
CA LEU A 630 -13.47 23.21 -7.57
C LEU A 630 -14.62 23.27 -6.55
N ILE A 631 -15.30 24.41 -6.47
CA ILE A 631 -16.52 24.56 -5.67
C ILE A 631 -17.75 24.39 -6.56
N ILE A 632 -18.70 23.55 -6.14
CA ILE A 632 -19.96 23.27 -6.84
C ILE A 632 -21.14 23.59 -5.91
N PRO A 633 -21.79 24.75 -6.06
CA PRO A 633 -23.03 25.07 -5.35
C PRO A 633 -24.19 24.18 -5.82
N ILE A 634 -25.00 23.69 -4.90
CA ILE A 634 -26.31 23.06 -5.16
C ILE A 634 -27.36 23.92 -4.47
N ILE A 635 -28.31 24.47 -5.22
CA ILE A 635 -29.33 25.36 -4.67
C ILE A 635 -30.48 24.50 -4.14
N VAL A 636 -30.51 24.31 -2.83
CA VAL A 636 -31.41 23.39 -2.13
C VAL A 636 -32.77 24.02 -1.87
N SER A 637 -32.79 25.25 -1.36
CA SER A 637 -34.00 26.04 -1.09
C SER A 637 -33.90 27.41 -1.75
N PRO A 638 -35.02 28.15 -1.91
CA PRO A 638 -34.97 29.59 -2.14
C PRO A 638 -34.11 30.26 -1.05
N CYS A 639 -33.18 31.11 -1.47
CA CYS A 639 -32.25 31.85 -0.63
C CYS A 639 -31.56 32.95 -1.47
N LEU A 640 -30.87 33.88 -0.83
CA LEU A 640 -30.07 34.91 -1.48
C LEU A 640 -28.70 34.34 -1.91
N PHE A 641 -28.68 33.47 -2.91
CA PHE A 641 -27.45 32.87 -3.44
C PHE A 641 -26.60 33.92 -4.17
N GLU A 642 -27.27 34.81 -4.88
CA GLU A 642 -26.72 35.91 -5.67
C GLU A 642 -26.01 36.96 -4.80
N GLU A 643 -26.43 37.13 -3.54
CA GLU A 643 -25.80 38.02 -2.55
C GLU A 643 -24.64 37.35 -1.79
N SER A 644 -24.30 36.10 -2.11
CA SER A 644 -23.29 35.32 -1.38
C SER A 644 -21.94 35.27 -2.11
N GLU A 645 -20.87 34.95 -1.38
CA GLU A 645 -19.53 34.72 -1.94
C GLU A 645 -19.50 33.55 -2.97
N LEU A 646 -20.51 32.68 -2.92
CA LEU A 646 -20.66 31.53 -3.83
C LEU A 646 -21.22 31.90 -5.22
N GLN A 647 -21.70 33.13 -5.43
CA GLN A 647 -22.26 33.57 -6.72
C GLN A 647 -21.26 33.46 -7.90
N SER A 648 -19.97 33.43 -7.59
CA SER A 648 -18.87 33.33 -8.55
C SER A 648 -18.61 31.92 -9.09
N PHE A 649 -19.31 30.90 -8.56
CA PHE A 649 -19.19 29.50 -8.98
C PHE A 649 -20.47 29.02 -9.67
N GLU A 650 -20.33 28.28 -10.77
CA GLU A 650 -21.48 27.81 -11.53
C GLU A 650 -22.30 26.77 -10.72
N PRO A 651 -23.59 27.01 -10.44
CA PRO A 651 -24.39 26.10 -9.64
C PRO A 651 -24.78 24.85 -10.45
N ALA A 652 -24.81 23.70 -9.77
CA ALA A 652 -25.13 22.41 -10.36
C ALA A 652 -26.59 22.34 -10.88
N ASN A 653 -27.49 23.12 -10.29
CA ASN A 653 -28.88 23.32 -10.71
C ASN A 653 -29.23 24.81 -10.79
N ASP A 654 -30.24 25.11 -11.62
CA ASP A 654 -30.85 26.43 -11.78
C ASP A 654 -31.25 27.05 -10.42
N PRO A 655 -30.70 28.22 -10.01
CA PRO A 655 -31.06 28.90 -8.76
C PRO A 655 -32.53 29.30 -8.66
N GLN A 656 -33.19 29.56 -9.80
CA GLN A 656 -34.63 29.86 -9.84
C GLN A 656 -35.49 28.61 -9.68
N LYS A 657 -34.89 27.40 -9.70
CA LYS A 657 -35.56 26.11 -9.47
C LYS A 657 -34.82 25.27 -8.40
N PRO A 658 -34.82 25.72 -7.12
CA PRO A 658 -34.19 24.97 -6.02
C PRO A 658 -34.83 23.59 -5.81
N LEU A 659 -34.04 22.63 -5.31
CA LEU A 659 -34.52 21.24 -5.15
C LEU A 659 -35.82 21.10 -4.33
N THR A 660 -36.08 21.99 -3.37
CA THR A 660 -37.35 22.02 -2.61
C THR A 660 -38.59 22.30 -3.45
N THR A 661 -38.50 23.07 -4.55
CA THR A 661 -39.66 23.50 -5.35
C THR A 661 -40.04 22.48 -6.43
N LEU A 662 -39.10 21.60 -6.80
CA LEU A 662 -39.33 20.55 -7.79
C LEU A 662 -40.28 19.45 -7.27
N PRO A 663 -41.24 18.95 -8.08
CA PRO A 663 -42.00 17.74 -7.80
C PRO A 663 -41.11 16.51 -7.58
N PRO A 664 -41.55 15.47 -6.85
CA PRO A 664 -40.69 14.35 -6.44
C PRO A 664 -39.89 13.69 -7.57
N ALA A 665 -40.53 13.33 -8.69
CA ALA A 665 -39.82 12.70 -9.82
C ALA A 665 -38.79 13.63 -10.48
N ALA A 666 -39.15 14.91 -10.69
CA ALA A 666 -38.25 15.91 -11.26
C ALA A 666 -37.06 16.24 -10.34
N ARG A 667 -37.28 16.19 -9.01
CA ARG A 667 -36.25 16.35 -7.98
C ARG A 667 -35.21 15.22 -8.01
N GLU A 668 -35.66 13.98 -8.15
CA GLU A 668 -34.75 12.84 -8.31
C GLU A 668 -33.98 12.93 -9.63
N GLN A 669 -34.63 13.28 -10.74
CA GLN A 669 -33.96 13.52 -12.03
C GLN A 669 -32.92 14.66 -11.95
N ALA A 670 -33.22 15.74 -11.22
CA ALA A 670 -32.25 16.82 -10.96
C ALA A 670 -31.04 16.33 -10.15
N LEU A 671 -31.24 15.50 -9.13
CA LEU A 671 -30.15 14.90 -8.35
C LEU A 671 -29.27 13.95 -9.18
N VAL A 672 -29.85 13.16 -10.09
CA VAL A 672 -29.09 12.35 -11.06
C VAL A 672 -28.24 13.24 -11.98
N SER A 673 -28.80 14.36 -12.45
CA SER A 673 -28.06 15.35 -13.26
C SER A 673 -26.90 15.95 -12.48
N ILE A 674 -27.14 16.40 -11.24
CA ILE A 674 -26.13 16.94 -10.32
C ILE A 674 -25.00 15.91 -10.08
N ALA A 675 -25.32 14.66 -9.78
CA ALA A 675 -24.33 13.60 -9.58
C ALA A 675 -23.47 13.36 -10.82
N ARG A 676 -24.06 13.39 -12.03
CA ARG A 676 -23.31 13.30 -13.29
C ARG A 676 -22.42 14.53 -13.53
N ARG A 677 -22.87 15.76 -13.21
CA ARG A 677 -22.04 16.98 -13.29
C ARG A 677 -20.84 16.91 -12.35
N ILE A 678 -21.06 16.48 -11.09
CA ILE A 678 -20.00 16.26 -10.09
C ILE A 678 -18.99 15.22 -10.60
N SER A 679 -19.46 14.10 -11.14
CA SER A 679 -18.59 13.06 -11.71
C SER A 679 -17.76 13.58 -12.88
N ALA A 680 -18.37 14.31 -13.82
CA ALA A 680 -17.67 14.90 -14.95
C ALA A 680 -16.57 15.86 -14.48
N ALA A 681 -16.89 16.72 -13.50
CA ALA A 681 -15.97 17.68 -12.93
C ALA A 681 -14.76 17.03 -12.23
N VAL A 682 -14.94 15.93 -11.49
CA VAL A 682 -13.83 15.14 -10.94
C VAL A 682 -12.94 14.58 -12.06
N THR A 683 -13.53 14.05 -13.14
CA THR A 683 -12.78 13.44 -14.25
C THR A 683 -12.14 14.44 -15.23
N GLN A 684 -12.49 15.73 -15.17
CA GLN A 684 -12.03 16.76 -16.12
C GLN A 684 -10.99 17.73 -15.53
N GLN A 685 -10.62 17.61 -14.25
CA GLN A 685 -9.46 18.33 -13.73
C GLN A 685 -8.17 17.84 -14.41
N PRO A 686 -7.33 18.73 -14.98
CA PRO A 686 -6.04 18.33 -15.55
C PRO A 686 -5.15 17.68 -14.48
N GLN A 687 -4.40 16.65 -14.89
CA GLN A 687 -3.50 15.86 -14.03
C GLN A 687 -2.27 16.64 -13.55
#